data_AF-A0A2T9Y527-F1
#
_entry.id   AF-A0A2T9Y527-F1
#
_cell.length_a   1.000
_cell.length_b   1.000
_cell.length_c   1.000
_cell.angle_alpha   90.00
_cell.angle_beta   90.00
_cell.angle_gamma   90.00
#
_symmetry.space_group_name_H-M   'P 1'
#
loop_
_entity.id
_entity.type
_entity.pdbx_description
1 polymer ?
#
loop_
_entity_poly.entity_id
_entity_poly.type
_entity_poly.pdbx_seq_one_letter_code
_entity_poly.pdbx_strand_id
1 'polypeptide(L)'
;MSRISSSASNSQTPSIFITAPIDANSEGLDHALFTSVDASELISTTNSTAYQENITLNKKPTKKPSNLQINSSNKVQSTNNFQLKYPYSEVSIQNEYLSFYNLKPFIPILQNELLLEKVGKPLNFTISSNIAIGTNLGKICIIDFDGNILAILAKQNLYLGLVSSLQFSIDGSRIVAGYSEGYIVVWTWENPTVEVIITPRSKSSITENEPTAFHLKSHPITHVCFVGRSRHRFISADTKGNLFHHQIISKVVLSKVKSIFMFNNLIAKPIDYKGISFLIDVAALPRGPISSPVDKFGVLAALYSDSFIVFQTQPRIEIIYKKSLTLHAEKKSDLGSISWLPSNHIYSIQTYNSIICSTSDKVSVFYLDDTNLNTKIGKITIKPFFEWEARSEINIVQWINPLNFLAITSDNAIYVIDICNKVESKVFSLSTIQLLSQPWLAADSGLDIAGTFRYSFANYKNSQYILAKNNIYTFNLRTWQERILWLMDEGRFIEVITLCTGLYKGDTGQPVFGLPPSSKSLISLHNIKSLSPDSESIIANLDTQREFLVGPKLATLIQASLKFLFSAKYDEISINTAQNDTRDFKSTKRLALLNKVYRTVNISTILASLLLAIIEACVATKKLDFLFKDIFEQVCIYSEAELIFLETLEPFIENGIISVVSPQVLQSLVKCYSENSSSRKKLEECLIYINLKPQGGILTFDIDGILSVCYNWRMWKASCRIWVDILNDSVTPLNQITDHISLSLNNRILYNGISSIRSDDWYLEEKLVDEFKVLFAALESCLCGKMYPIDSPRQPLSLAQKICVETLEWMLKQFSIDKKLLKSPTKNNHSSSQTPRSTFSNFEPMSDYNNRFYKDNCYLNQENNYHKLEKTISTKSDQGLNYHIEHRNTDLYHILKILFAFNTHKTLSVLNNAMNSEFIEQIVLVMPESSITYIGGIPNQSDSPKFIKSAKKVKSATQATADALLEFLQINSKPLALETVNEASYSQEYNPEQSFWVGREKLGLIACFLAQIFVSKYPLIYFPDATDNFLTRVLLQTSTLQTLNECENALENLLKICSPFSNTQELIEMVKKSGFYRVLGVLYKSTSQLPLVIQTYFDDHNSNRKKLVFNEIFKLFSASDEEYSQQAKANLTNFIKQNLDKLFNINPLALIILAENHTIEGFSHKYILQIFSENLEYASLEFKYLDIVFNLKYLVNGKMSLNELSSISLNGQDLEQLVQIKNDSEGQHFKYGYYEILLLPNGRLFELDKLPLDQLQIITEKFP
;
A
#
# COMPACT_ATOMS: atom_id res chain seq x y z
N MET A 1 -33.99 -48.86 -0.53
CA MET A 1 -34.08 -49.93 -1.56
C MET A 1 -33.52 -49.40 -2.88
N SER A 2 -32.94 -50.30 -3.68
CA SER A 2 -32.79 -50.24 -5.15
C SER A 2 -32.80 -48.91 -5.92
N ARG A 3 -31.60 -48.52 -6.40
CA ARG A 3 -31.20 -48.43 -7.84
C ARG A 3 -31.77 -47.32 -8.79
N ILE A 4 -30.79 -46.62 -9.43
CA ILE A 4 -30.61 -46.42 -10.90
C ILE A 4 -31.62 -45.49 -11.64
N SER A 5 -31.24 -44.59 -12.57
CA SER A 5 -29.94 -43.96 -12.93
C SER A 5 -30.16 -42.84 -13.98
N SER A 6 -29.08 -42.14 -14.39
CA SER A 6 -28.84 -41.55 -15.75
C SER A 6 -29.78 -40.43 -16.30
N SER A 7 -29.30 -39.44 -17.07
CA SER A 7 -27.93 -39.00 -17.41
C SER A 7 -27.94 -37.71 -18.26
N ALA A 8 -26.95 -36.81 -18.06
CA ALA A 8 -26.38 -35.85 -19.04
C ALA A 8 -27.33 -34.79 -19.67
N SER A 9 -26.93 -33.64 -20.20
CA SER A 9 -25.75 -32.73 -20.08
C SER A 9 -26.20 -31.36 -20.70
N ASN A 10 -25.46 -30.27 -20.91
CA ASN A 10 -24.05 -29.82 -20.79
C ASN A 10 -24.11 -28.25 -20.80
N SER A 11 -23.09 -27.40 -20.62
CA SER A 11 -21.65 -27.49 -20.28
C SER A 11 -21.17 -26.10 -19.77
N GLN A 12 -19.86 -25.95 -19.48
CA GLN A 12 -19.11 -24.71 -19.24
C GLN A 12 -19.27 -24.01 -17.88
N THR A 13 -18.37 -24.38 -16.97
CA THR A 13 -17.77 -23.53 -15.93
C THR A 13 -16.59 -22.73 -16.55
N PRO A 14 -15.86 -21.86 -15.80
CA PRO A 14 -14.92 -22.33 -14.77
C PRO A 14 -15.15 -21.72 -13.39
N SER A 15 -14.96 -22.55 -12.36
CA SER A 15 -14.62 -22.11 -11.01
C SER A 15 -13.13 -22.33 -10.76
N ILE A 16 -12.54 -21.60 -9.83
CA ILE A 16 -11.23 -21.93 -9.25
C ILE A 16 -11.38 -22.02 -7.73
N PHE A 17 -10.87 -23.11 -7.17
CA PHE A 17 -10.77 -23.37 -5.73
C PHE A 17 -9.48 -22.78 -5.16
N ILE A 18 -9.43 -22.55 -3.84
CA ILE A 18 -8.67 -23.37 -2.88
C ILE A 18 -8.82 -22.78 -1.45
N THR A 19 -8.76 -23.63 -0.43
CA THR A 19 -8.94 -23.30 0.98
C THR A 19 -7.72 -23.72 1.81
N ALA A 20 -7.25 -22.83 2.70
CA ALA A 20 -6.38 -23.16 3.84
C ALA A 20 -4.96 -23.71 3.50
N PRO A 21 -4.03 -23.84 4.48
CA PRO A 21 -4.15 -23.59 5.93
C PRO A 21 -3.27 -22.44 6.46
N ILE A 22 -3.29 -22.26 7.78
CA ILE A 22 -2.38 -21.42 8.57
C ILE A 22 -1.48 -22.37 9.37
N ASP A 23 -0.17 -22.12 9.40
CA ASP A 23 0.78 -22.67 10.37
C ASP A 23 1.81 -21.59 10.75
N ALA A 24 2.49 -21.77 11.89
CA ALA A 24 3.17 -20.68 12.62
C ALA A 24 4.71 -20.80 12.71
N ASN A 25 5.30 -19.77 13.32
CA ASN A 25 6.68 -19.64 13.85
C ASN A 25 7.76 -19.03 12.93
N SER A 26 8.07 -17.75 13.17
CA SER A 26 9.44 -17.28 13.48
C SER A 26 9.39 -15.93 14.19
N GLU A 27 10.36 -15.66 15.07
CA GLU A 27 10.46 -14.43 15.89
C GLU A 27 11.38 -13.38 15.21
N GLY A 28 11.18 -12.07 15.42
CA GLY A 28 12.03 -11.07 14.74
C GLY A 28 11.72 -9.57 14.90
N LEU A 29 11.65 -9.06 16.14
CA LEU A 29 11.96 -7.68 16.56
C LEU A 29 11.44 -6.45 15.76
N ASP A 30 10.47 -5.77 16.39
CA ASP A 30 10.49 -4.35 16.78
C ASP A 30 10.33 -3.18 15.76
N HIS A 31 9.10 -2.65 15.76
CA HIS A 31 8.73 -1.26 16.11
C HIS A 31 9.31 -0.05 15.34
N ALA A 32 8.38 0.69 14.70
CA ALA A 32 7.88 1.94 15.29
C ALA A 32 6.42 2.22 14.84
N LEU A 33 5.54 2.61 15.77
CA LEU A 33 4.14 2.99 15.50
C LEU A 33 3.80 4.28 16.27
N PHE A 34 3.12 5.21 15.62
CA PHE A 34 2.43 6.31 16.30
C PHE A 34 0.99 5.89 16.63
N THR A 35 0.66 5.80 17.91
CA THR A 35 -0.71 5.61 18.41
C THR A 35 -1.21 6.87 19.10
N SER A 36 -2.49 7.18 18.93
CA SER A 36 -3.17 8.29 19.61
C SER A 36 -3.39 7.95 21.08
N VAL A 37 -2.85 8.76 21.99
CA VAL A 37 -3.02 8.58 23.44
C VAL A 37 -4.35 9.19 23.90
N ASP A 38 -5.29 8.32 24.31
CA ASP A 38 -6.48 8.73 25.07
C ASP A 38 -6.07 9.29 26.44
N ALA A 39 -6.56 10.49 26.76
CA ALA A 39 -6.19 11.22 27.97
C ALA A 39 -7.24 11.10 29.08
N SER A 40 -7.46 9.88 29.59
CA SER A 40 -8.37 9.65 30.73
C SER A 40 -7.94 8.48 31.64
N GLU A 41 -7.06 8.77 32.60
CA GLU A 41 -6.90 8.18 33.95
C GLU A 41 -5.51 8.58 34.52
N LEU A 42 -5.32 8.44 35.84
CA LEU A 42 -4.14 8.81 36.68
C LEU A 42 -4.19 10.13 37.49
N ILE A 43 -5.15 10.24 38.41
CA ILE A 43 -4.92 10.92 39.71
C ILE A 43 -5.51 10.05 40.83
N SER A 44 -4.65 9.30 41.52
CA SER A 44 -4.96 8.71 42.83
C SER A 44 -3.67 8.49 43.64
N THR A 45 -3.80 8.22 44.94
CA THR A 45 -2.71 8.04 45.92
C THR A 45 -1.86 9.29 46.23
N THR A 46 -2.30 10.05 47.22
CA THR A 46 -1.36 10.63 48.21
C THR A 46 -2.06 10.77 49.56
N ASN A 47 -1.40 10.25 50.59
CA ASN A 47 -1.91 9.91 51.93
C ASN A 47 -2.82 10.95 52.60
N SER A 48 -3.95 10.49 53.14
CA SER A 48 -4.67 11.20 54.21
C SER A 48 -4.07 10.85 55.58
N THR A 49 -3.94 11.86 56.45
CA THR A 49 -3.75 11.68 57.90
C THR A 49 -4.79 12.52 58.62
N ALA A 50 -5.32 12.00 59.72
CA ALA A 50 -6.51 12.55 60.35
C ALA A 50 -6.20 13.73 61.29
N TYR A 51 -7.15 14.66 61.39
CA TYR A 51 -7.47 15.33 62.65
C TYR A 51 -8.99 15.50 62.76
N GLN A 52 -9.52 15.21 63.95
CA GLN A 52 -10.90 15.53 64.34
C GLN A 52 -10.89 16.89 65.05
N GLU A 53 -11.93 17.71 64.90
CA GLU A 53 -12.49 18.38 66.08
C GLU A 53 -13.94 18.88 65.96
N ASN A 54 -14.74 18.35 66.88
CA ASN A 54 -15.95 18.81 67.56
C ASN A 54 -16.73 20.08 67.12
N ILE A 55 -18.05 19.90 67.11
CA ILE A 55 -19.09 20.95 67.06
C ILE A 55 -19.19 21.69 68.40
N THR A 56 -19.34 23.01 68.38
CA THR A 56 -20.03 23.77 69.45
C THR A 56 -20.92 24.88 68.87
N LEU A 57 -22.01 25.22 69.59
CA LEU A 57 -22.97 26.28 69.22
C LEU A 57 -22.70 27.55 70.05
N ASN A 58 -23.02 28.75 69.53
CA ASN A 58 -24.14 29.57 70.05
C ASN A 58 -24.30 31.02 69.47
N LYS A 59 -25.58 31.47 69.47
CA LYS A 59 -26.12 32.83 69.75
C LYS A 59 -25.89 34.06 68.81
N LYS A 60 -27.06 34.56 68.36
CA LYS A 60 -27.47 35.91 67.88
C LYS A 60 -27.44 37.00 69.00
N PRO A 61 -27.83 38.31 68.82
CA PRO A 61 -27.76 39.26 67.66
C PRO A 61 -27.47 40.77 68.02
N THR A 62 -27.58 41.68 67.01
CA THR A 62 -27.75 43.18 67.07
C THR A 62 -26.50 44.05 67.34
N LYS A 63 -26.34 45.34 66.92
CA LYS A 63 -27.25 46.46 66.55
C LYS A 63 -26.75 47.36 65.35
N LYS A 64 -27.54 48.38 65.00
CA LYS A 64 -27.33 49.53 64.05
C LYS A 64 -27.23 50.88 64.85
N PRO A 65 -27.06 52.09 64.26
CA PRO A 65 -26.13 52.58 63.21
C PRO A 65 -25.57 54.02 63.56
N SER A 66 -25.40 54.91 62.56
CA SER A 66 -25.23 56.40 62.59
C SER A 66 -23.76 56.91 62.45
N ASN A 67 -23.45 58.08 61.84
CA ASN A 67 -24.25 59.05 61.06
C ASN A 67 -23.37 59.98 60.17
N LEU A 68 -23.99 60.96 59.49
CA LEU A 68 -23.44 62.16 58.79
C LEU A 68 -22.98 62.01 57.31
N GLN A 69 -23.02 63.06 56.46
CA GLN A 69 -24.16 63.91 56.03
C GLN A 69 -23.74 64.87 54.89
N ILE A 70 -24.65 65.15 53.91
CA ILE A 70 -24.86 66.45 53.18
C ILE A 70 -23.68 67.01 52.34
N ASN A 71 -23.79 67.60 51.13
CA ASN A 71 -24.69 67.66 49.96
C ASN A 71 -23.76 68.18 48.79
N SER A 72 -24.08 68.74 47.61
CA SER A 72 -25.25 69.15 46.79
C SER A 72 -24.70 69.42 45.35
N SER A 73 -25.43 69.48 44.24
CA SER A 73 -26.82 69.10 43.87
C SER A 73 -27.03 69.33 42.35
N ASN A 74 -27.72 68.43 41.63
CA ASN A 74 -28.92 68.76 40.85
C ASN A 74 -29.53 67.59 40.04
N LYS A 75 -30.85 67.40 40.23
CA LYS A 75 -31.90 66.89 39.31
C LYS A 75 -31.51 65.75 38.33
N VAL A 76 -31.75 64.47 38.64
CA VAL A 76 -33.05 63.74 38.79
C VAL A 76 -33.72 63.32 37.45
N GLN A 77 -33.66 62.02 37.17
CA GLN A 77 -34.82 61.16 36.84
C GLN A 77 -34.55 59.75 37.40
N SER A 78 -35.59 58.93 37.62
CA SER A 78 -35.55 57.86 38.63
C SER A 78 -35.92 56.45 38.14
N THR A 79 -34.99 55.50 38.25
CA THR A 79 -35.26 54.05 38.18
C THR A 79 -34.40 53.30 39.23
N ASN A 80 -35.03 52.73 40.26
CA ASN A 80 -34.35 52.04 41.35
C ASN A 80 -34.07 50.55 41.01
N ASN A 81 -33.04 50.29 40.20
CA ASN A 81 -32.52 48.93 40.00
C ASN A 81 -31.34 48.65 40.95
N PHE A 82 -31.63 48.07 42.12
CA PHE A 82 -30.61 47.58 43.05
C PHE A 82 -29.94 46.29 42.51
N GLN A 83 -28.92 46.45 41.65
CA GLN A 83 -28.05 45.34 41.25
C GLN A 83 -27.13 44.92 42.41
N LEU A 84 -27.51 43.84 43.11
CA LEU A 84 -26.58 43.11 43.99
C LEU A 84 -25.54 42.37 43.14
N LYS A 85 -24.34 42.94 43.00
CA LYS A 85 -23.20 42.30 42.34
C LYS A 85 -22.65 41.15 43.21
N TYR A 86 -23.09 39.92 42.94
CA TYR A 86 -22.42 38.72 43.41
C TYR A 86 -21.23 38.36 42.50
N PRO A 87 -20.05 38.04 43.04
CA PRO A 87 -18.90 37.60 42.25
C PRO A 87 -18.99 36.10 41.97
N TYR A 88 -19.52 35.74 40.79
CA TYR A 88 -19.45 34.37 40.28
C TYR A 88 -18.69 34.34 38.95
N SER A 89 -17.71 33.44 38.87
CA SER A 89 -16.80 33.29 37.74
C SER A 89 -17.51 32.77 36.49
N GLU A 90 -16.98 33.14 35.32
CA GLU A 90 -17.58 32.78 34.03
C GLU A 90 -17.21 31.36 33.64
N VAL A 91 -18.04 30.40 34.03
CA VAL A 91 -17.93 29.00 33.60
C VAL A 91 -18.51 28.84 32.18
N SER A 92 -17.85 29.50 31.21
CA SER A 92 -18.05 29.27 29.78
C SER A 92 -17.10 28.16 29.32
N ILE A 93 -17.52 26.90 29.48
CA ILE A 93 -16.73 25.75 29.05
C ILE A 93 -16.83 25.66 27.52
N GLN A 94 -15.91 26.33 26.82
CA GLN A 94 -15.77 26.20 25.38
C GLN A 94 -14.80 25.06 25.07
N ASN A 95 -15.15 24.25 24.07
CA ASN A 95 -14.22 23.32 23.45
C ASN A 95 -14.37 23.42 21.93
N GLU A 96 -13.61 22.63 21.19
CA GLU A 96 -13.57 22.70 19.74
C GLU A 96 -14.95 22.62 19.07
N TYR A 97 -15.78 21.69 19.52
CA TYR A 97 -17.04 21.30 18.88
C TYR A 97 -18.26 22.09 19.35
N LEU A 98 -18.28 22.60 20.59
CA LEU A 98 -19.41 23.34 21.12
C LEU A 98 -19.04 24.60 21.92
N SER A 99 -20.02 25.49 22.04
CA SER A 99 -20.00 26.60 22.98
C SER A 99 -21.05 26.36 24.05
N PHE A 100 -20.60 26.16 25.30
CA PHE A 100 -21.46 25.88 26.45
C PHE A 100 -21.65 27.14 27.29
N TYR A 101 -22.91 27.48 27.59
CA TYR A 101 -23.27 28.70 28.31
C TYR A 101 -24.25 28.45 29.47
N ASN A 102 -24.09 29.28 30.49
CA ASN A 102 -24.94 29.36 31.67
C ASN A 102 -25.93 30.52 31.48
N LEU A 103 -27.25 30.27 31.57
CA LEU A 103 -28.24 31.33 31.47
C LEU A 103 -28.38 32.06 32.81
N LYS A 104 -27.44 32.99 33.05
CA LYS A 104 -27.34 33.80 34.28
C LYS A 104 -28.68 34.35 34.84
N PRO A 105 -29.69 34.77 34.03
CA PRO A 105 -30.96 35.26 34.57
C PRO A 105 -31.83 34.24 35.32
N PHE A 106 -31.65 32.93 35.10
CA PHE A 106 -32.47 31.89 35.72
C PHE A 106 -31.96 31.44 37.10
N ILE A 107 -30.68 31.68 37.39
CA ILE A 107 -30.04 31.45 38.70
C ILE A 107 -30.88 32.02 39.87
N PRO A 108 -31.26 33.32 39.91
CA PRO A 108 -32.06 33.89 41.00
C PRO A 108 -33.50 33.38 41.08
N ILE A 109 -33.99 32.67 40.06
CA ILE A 109 -35.33 32.05 40.09
C ILE A 109 -35.22 30.64 40.67
N LEU A 110 -34.24 29.86 40.21
CA LEU A 110 -34.08 28.44 40.54
C LEU A 110 -33.34 28.18 41.86
N GLN A 111 -32.71 29.19 42.46
CA GLN A 111 -31.97 29.07 43.72
C GLN A 111 -32.58 29.87 44.89
N ASN A 112 -33.59 30.71 44.64
CA ASN A 112 -34.19 31.56 45.68
C ASN A 112 -35.20 30.77 46.52
N GLU A 113 -34.79 30.38 47.73
CA GLU A 113 -35.59 29.57 48.67
C GLU A 113 -37.00 30.13 48.90
N LEU A 114 -37.14 31.45 49.10
CA LEU A 114 -38.44 32.11 49.33
C LEU A 114 -39.38 32.06 48.11
N LEU A 115 -38.83 31.87 46.91
CA LEU A 115 -39.60 31.66 45.68
C LEU A 115 -39.90 30.17 45.50
N LEU A 116 -38.95 29.28 45.78
CA LEU A 116 -39.12 27.83 45.73
C LEU A 116 -40.15 27.32 46.75
N GLU A 117 -40.26 27.93 47.93
CA GLU A 117 -41.33 27.66 48.91
C GLU A 117 -42.71 28.04 48.39
N LYS A 118 -42.82 29.14 47.63
CA LYS A 118 -44.11 29.69 47.16
C LYS A 118 -44.57 29.08 45.84
N VAL A 119 -43.64 28.81 44.92
CA VAL A 119 -43.91 28.36 43.55
C VAL A 119 -43.65 26.85 43.40
N GLY A 120 -42.72 26.30 44.16
CA GLY A 120 -42.27 24.91 44.12
C GLY A 120 -40.90 24.76 43.45
N LYS A 121 -40.23 23.64 43.73
CA LYS A 121 -39.00 23.23 43.06
C LYS A 121 -39.29 22.76 41.63
N PRO A 122 -38.39 23.03 40.66
CA PRO A 122 -38.56 22.60 39.27
C PRO A 122 -38.56 21.07 39.15
N LEU A 123 -39.37 20.54 38.23
CA LEU A 123 -39.44 19.10 37.89
C LEU A 123 -39.29 18.83 36.39
N ASN A 124 -39.84 19.72 35.57
CA ASN A 124 -39.87 19.65 34.11
C ASN A 124 -39.91 21.07 33.53
N PHE A 125 -39.48 21.22 32.28
CA PHE A 125 -39.72 22.44 31.51
C PHE A 125 -40.07 22.15 30.05
N THR A 126 -40.50 23.20 29.36
CA THR A 126 -40.73 23.23 27.92
C THR A 126 -40.45 24.65 27.41
N ILE A 127 -40.02 24.80 26.16
CA ILE A 127 -39.68 26.09 25.53
C ILE A 127 -40.55 26.31 24.29
N SER A 128 -41.04 27.54 24.15
CA SER A 128 -41.61 28.10 22.93
C SER A 128 -41.03 29.50 22.68
N SER A 129 -41.84 30.54 22.50
CA SER A 129 -41.39 31.94 22.65
C SER A 129 -40.94 32.28 24.07
N ASN A 130 -41.46 31.55 25.06
CA ASN A 130 -41.15 31.67 26.49
C ASN A 130 -40.77 30.29 27.07
N ILE A 131 -40.19 30.28 28.27
CA ILE A 131 -39.89 29.07 29.03
C ILE A 131 -41.02 28.82 30.04
N ALA A 132 -41.58 27.61 30.08
CA ALA A 132 -42.53 27.18 31.10
C ALA A 132 -41.92 26.05 31.95
N ILE A 133 -41.94 26.21 33.27
CA ILE A 133 -41.36 25.28 34.25
C ILE A 133 -42.48 24.76 35.17
N GLY A 134 -42.70 23.45 35.19
CA GLY A 134 -43.62 22.79 36.11
C GLY A 134 -42.95 22.40 37.42
N THR A 135 -43.70 22.48 38.53
CA THR A 135 -43.13 22.35 39.88
C THR A 135 -43.77 21.26 40.74
N ASN A 136 -43.06 20.92 41.81
CA ASN A 136 -43.52 19.98 42.85
C ASN A 136 -44.67 20.50 43.73
N LEU A 137 -45.20 21.71 43.49
CA LEU A 137 -46.39 22.24 44.16
C LEU A 137 -47.60 22.34 43.21
N GLY A 138 -47.55 21.68 42.04
CA GLY A 138 -48.64 21.68 41.06
C GLY A 138 -48.82 23.02 40.33
N LYS A 139 -47.79 23.88 40.33
CA LYS A 139 -47.81 25.20 39.70
C LYS A 139 -46.90 25.19 38.47
N ILE A 140 -47.20 26.07 37.51
CA ILE A 140 -46.37 26.27 36.32
C ILE A 140 -45.91 27.72 36.32
N CYS A 141 -44.61 27.94 36.37
CA CYS A 141 -44.00 29.27 36.25
C CYS A 141 -43.65 29.53 34.78
N ILE A 142 -43.97 30.71 34.26
CA ILE A 142 -43.70 31.10 32.87
C ILE A 142 -42.80 32.32 32.87
N ILE A 143 -41.72 32.24 32.11
CA ILE A 143 -40.55 33.11 32.20
C ILE A 143 -40.13 33.47 30.77
N ASP A 144 -39.76 34.72 30.53
CA ASP A 144 -39.07 35.10 29.28
C ASP A 144 -37.59 34.62 29.30
N PHE A 145 -36.84 34.91 28.24
CA PHE A 145 -35.40 34.58 28.17
C PHE A 145 -34.51 35.53 29.00
N ASP A 146 -35.04 36.67 29.45
CA ASP A 146 -34.36 37.68 30.27
C ASP A 146 -34.53 37.43 31.78
N GLY A 147 -35.27 36.39 32.18
CA GLY A 147 -35.47 35.97 33.56
C GLY A 147 -36.66 36.60 34.29
N ASN A 148 -37.56 37.29 33.57
CA ASN A 148 -38.75 37.87 34.18
C ASN A 148 -39.90 36.85 34.21
N ILE A 149 -40.55 36.70 35.37
CA ILE A 149 -41.71 35.83 35.52
C ILE A 149 -42.95 36.55 34.96
N LEU A 150 -43.45 36.05 33.82
CA LEU A 150 -44.62 36.60 33.12
C LEU A 150 -45.93 36.14 33.74
N ALA A 151 -46.02 34.87 34.17
CA ALA A 151 -47.23 34.29 34.75
C ALA A 151 -46.92 33.11 35.67
N ILE A 152 -47.84 32.85 36.62
CA ILE A 152 -47.84 31.64 37.46
C ILE A 152 -49.23 30.99 37.36
N LEU A 153 -49.29 29.81 36.75
CA LEU A 153 -50.52 29.05 36.57
C LEU A 153 -50.72 28.09 37.76
N ALA A 154 -51.86 28.22 38.44
CA ALA A 154 -52.23 27.40 39.58
C ALA A 154 -53.77 27.36 39.76
N LYS A 155 -54.31 26.26 40.29
CA LYS A 155 -55.74 26.15 40.65
C LYS A 155 -55.89 26.12 42.17
N GLN A 156 -56.59 27.09 42.74
CA GLN A 156 -56.63 27.30 44.19
C GLN A 156 -57.45 26.24 44.96
N ASN A 157 -58.51 25.70 44.35
CA ASN A 157 -59.52 24.86 45.05
C ASN A 157 -59.53 23.39 44.56
N LEU A 158 -58.43 22.89 43.97
CA LEU A 158 -58.33 21.51 43.49
C LEU A 158 -56.89 21.02 43.60
N TYR A 159 -56.67 19.96 44.39
CA TYR A 159 -55.37 19.29 44.44
C TYR A 159 -55.17 18.44 43.17
N LEU A 160 -54.28 18.90 42.29
CA LEU A 160 -53.92 18.23 41.04
C LEU A 160 -52.72 17.28 41.21
N GLY A 161 -51.94 17.44 42.29
CA GLY A 161 -50.64 16.78 42.46
C GLY A 161 -49.47 17.58 41.86
N LEU A 162 -48.32 16.91 41.72
CA LEU A 162 -47.12 17.47 41.09
C LEU A 162 -47.37 17.71 39.59
N VAL A 163 -46.72 18.69 38.96
CA VAL A 163 -46.70 18.77 37.48
C VAL A 163 -45.77 17.66 36.97
N SER A 164 -46.31 16.66 36.27
CA SER A 164 -45.53 15.50 35.81
C SER A 164 -45.06 15.61 34.36
N SER A 165 -45.86 16.23 33.48
CA SER A 165 -45.55 16.47 32.07
C SER A 165 -46.09 17.82 31.60
N LEU A 166 -45.40 18.45 30.63
CA LEU A 166 -45.67 19.84 30.24
C LEU A 166 -45.32 20.10 28.76
N GLN A 167 -46.23 20.68 27.97
CA GLN A 167 -45.91 21.12 26.60
C GLN A 167 -46.68 22.39 26.18
N PHE A 168 -45.99 23.31 25.50
CA PHE A 168 -46.63 24.37 24.70
C PHE A 168 -47.30 23.83 23.44
N SER A 169 -48.34 24.53 22.97
CA SER A 169 -48.84 24.38 21.59
C SER A 169 -47.84 24.94 20.58
N ILE A 170 -47.95 24.49 19.33
CA ILE A 170 -47.09 24.94 18.21
C ILE A 170 -47.16 26.46 17.93
N ASP A 171 -48.26 27.11 18.33
CA ASP A 171 -48.48 28.56 18.25
C ASP A 171 -48.14 29.29 19.55
N GLY A 172 -47.60 28.60 20.56
CA GLY A 172 -47.30 29.13 21.90
C GLY A 172 -48.51 29.49 22.76
N SER A 173 -49.71 29.67 22.19
CA SER A 173 -50.89 30.24 22.85
C SER A 173 -51.44 29.42 24.03
N ARG A 174 -51.13 28.11 24.09
CA ARG A 174 -51.66 27.17 25.07
C ARG A 174 -50.55 26.35 25.70
N ILE A 175 -50.76 25.95 26.94
CA ILE A 175 -49.92 24.96 27.63
C ILE A 175 -50.82 23.82 28.09
N VAL A 176 -50.43 22.58 27.82
CA VAL A 176 -51.07 21.39 28.41
C VAL A 176 -50.13 20.83 29.47
N ALA A 177 -50.67 20.64 30.66
CA ALA A 177 -49.96 20.07 31.80
C ALA A 177 -50.66 18.79 32.26
N GLY A 178 -49.88 17.71 32.35
CA GLY A 178 -50.26 16.49 33.05
C GLY A 178 -49.76 16.52 34.50
N TYR A 179 -50.50 15.91 35.41
CA TYR A 179 -50.20 15.95 36.84
C TYR A 179 -50.17 14.56 37.48
N SER A 180 -49.54 14.44 38.66
CA SER A 180 -49.34 13.16 39.36
C SER A 180 -50.63 12.45 39.79
N GLU A 181 -51.74 13.18 40.01
CA GLU A 181 -53.02 12.56 40.35
C GLU A 181 -53.83 12.03 39.15
N GLY A 182 -53.29 12.12 37.92
CA GLY A 182 -53.97 11.70 36.69
C GLY A 182 -54.82 12.80 36.02
N TYR A 183 -54.75 14.04 36.51
CA TYR A 183 -55.39 15.19 35.85
C TYR A 183 -54.58 15.66 34.64
N ILE A 184 -55.30 16.19 33.64
CA ILE A 184 -54.71 17.00 32.57
C ILE A 184 -55.44 18.34 32.51
N VAL A 185 -54.69 19.44 32.49
CA VAL A 185 -55.24 20.80 32.41
C VAL A 185 -54.68 21.50 31.19
N VAL A 186 -55.57 22.11 30.39
CA VAL A 186 -55.20 23.00 29.28
C VAL A 186 -55.34 24.44 29.77
N TRP A 187 -54.25 25.19 29.71
CA TRP A 187 -54.14 26.56 30.14
C TRP A 187 -53.97 27.49 28.93
N THR A 188 -54.65 28.62 28.97
CA THR A 188 -54.19 29.83 28.28
C THR A 188 -53.30 30.58 29.27
N TRP A 189 -52.11 31.03 28.85
CA TRP A 189 -51.15 31.63 29.78
C TRP A 189 -51.10 33.17 29.74
N GLU A 190 -51.28 33.76 28.55
CA GLU A 190 -51.34 35.23 28.36
C GLU A 190 -52.42 35.86 29.23
N ASN A 191 -53.57 35.19 29.30
CA ASN A 191 -54.61 35.41 30.29
C ASN A 191 -54.68 34.13 31.15
N PRO A 192 -54.06 34.09 32.35
CA PRO A 192 -53.76 32.86 33.10
C PRO A 192 -55.04 32.15 33.58
N THR A 193 -55.60 31.31 32.70
CA THR A 193 -56.95 30.76 32.81
C THR A 193 -56.98 29.31 32.35
N VAL A 194 -57.88 28.53 32.95
CA VAL A 194 -58.10 27.13 32.59
C VAL A 194 -59.13 27.08 31.46
N GLU A 195 -58.72 26.60 30.28
CA GLU A 195 -59.64 26.33 29.17
C GLU A 195 -60.34 24.99 29.34
N VAL A 196 -59.64 23.97 29.84
CA VAL A 196 -60.13 22.59 29.97
C VAL A 196 -59.50 21.92 31.20
N ILE A 197 -60.29 21.12 31.92
CA ILE A 197 -59.79 20.09 32.85
C ILE A 197 -60.31 18.73 32.35
N ILE A 198 -59.41 17.76 32.22
CA ILE A 198 -59.74 16.35 32.08
C ILE A 198 -59.54 15.71 33.44
N THR A 199 -60.63 15.19 34.02
CA THR A 199 -60.63 14.56 35.34
C THR A 199 -60.37 13.05 35.24
N PRO A 200 -59.46 12.47 36.03
CA PRO A 200 -59.31 11.03 36.13
C PRO A 200 -60.52 10.41 36.83
N ARG A 201 -60.74 9.10 36.64
CA ARG A 201 -61.78 8.31 37.33
C ARG A 201 -61.16 7.15 38.13
N SER A 202 -61.94 6.60 39.06
CA SER A 202 -61.57 5.37 39.78
C SER A 202 -62.14 4.14 39.07
N LYS A 203 -61.45 2.99 39.13
CA LYS A 203 -62.00 1.71 38.67
C LYS A 203 -63.32 1.34 39.36
N SER A 204 -63.52 1.78 40.60
CA SER A 204 -64.76 1.59 41.38
C SER A 204 -65.92 2.50 40.97
N SER A 205 -65.74 3.41 39.99
CA SER A 205 -66.75 4.38 39.54
C SER A 205 -67.25 4.12 38.11
N ILE A 206 -67.04 2.92 37.58
CA ILE A 206 -67.42 2.53 36.21
C ILE A 206 -68.81 1.88 36.24
N THR A 207 -69.75 2.44 35.49
CA THR A 207 -70.99 1.77 35.09
C THR A 207 -70.82 1.21 33.67
N GLU A 208 -71.33 0.02 33.42
CA GLU A 208 -71.02 -0.78 32.21
C GLU A 208 -71.43 -0.12 30.88
N ASN A 209 -72.31 0.89 30.92
CA ASN A 209 -72.86 1.57 29.76
C ASN A 209 -72.10 2.84 29.30
N GLU A 210 -71.02 3.26 29.96
CA GLU A 210 -70.19 4.40 29.51
C GLU A 210 -68.82 3.96 28.93
N PRO A 211 -68.66 3.85 27.60
CA PRO A 211 -67.36 3.65 26.95
C PRO A 211 -66.53 4.95 26.99
N THR A 212 -66.02 5.26 28.18
CA THR A 212 -65.32 6.52 28.47
C THR A 212 -63.82 6.30 28.56
N ALA A 213 -63.08 7.04 27.74
CA ALA A 213 -61.63 7.00 27.71
C ALA A 213 -61.06 8.00 28.74
N PHE A 214 -60.67 7.49 29.91
CA PHE A 214 -60.18 8.28 31.06
C PHE A 214 -58.87 7.72 31.65
N HIS A 215 -58.10 8.61 32.27
CA HIS A 215 -56.95 8.25 33.11
C HIS A 215 -57.39 7.76 34.48
N LEU A 216 -56.59 6.88 35.08
CA LEU A 216 -56.80 6.41 36.44
C LEU A 216 -56.38 7.48 37.45
N LYS A 217 -57.14 7.63 38.54
CA LYS A 217 -56.75 8.52 39.64
C LYS A 217 -55.43 8.06 40.28
N SER A 218 -54.62 9.02 40.70
CA SER A 218 -53.34 8.81 41.41
C SER A 218 -52.31 8.03 40.60
N HIS A 219 -52.42 8.06 39.27
CA HIS A 219 -51.42 7.56 38.33
C HIS A 219 -50.85 8.76 37.54
N PRO A 220 -49.53 9.03 37.57
CA PRO A 220 -48.96 10.21 36.92
C PRO A 220 -49.12 10.22 35.40
N ILE A 221 -49.47 11.37 34.84
CA ILE A 221 -49.45 11.59 33.39
C ILE A 221 -47.98 11.76 32.95
N THR A 222 -47.39 10.71 32.38
CA THR A 222 -45.97 10.64 32.01
C THR A 222 -45.63 11.51 30.82
N HIS A 223 -46.51 11.54 29.81
CA HIS A 223 -46.28 12.26 28.56
C HIS A 223 -47.51 13.04 28.11
N VAL A 224 -47.25 14.18 27.47
CA VAL A 224 -48.23 15.00 26.75
C VAL A 224 -47.59 15.52 25.47
N CYS A 225 -48.27 15.38 24.32
CA CYS A 225 -47.80 15.95 23.05
C CYS A 225 -48.94 16.43 22.12
N PHE A 226 -48.80 17.63 21.53
CA PHE A 226 -49.72 18.15 20.52
C PHE A 226 -49.54 17.47 19.15
N VAL A 227 -50.64 17.32 18.40
CA VAL A 227 -50.65 16.57 17.13
C VAL A 227 -50.52 17.52 15.93
N GLY A 228 -49.36 17.52 15.27
CA GLY A 228 -49.08 18.30 14.07
C GLY A 228 -49.25 19.80 14.30
N ARG A 229 -50.04 20.49 13.46
CA ARG A 229 -50.36 21.92 13.66
C ARG A 229 -51.51 22.19 14.66
N SER A 230 -52.09 21.16 15.29
CA SER A 230 -53.36 21.34 16.01
C SER A 230 -53.18 21.80 17.46
N ARG A 231 -53.52 23.05 17.76
CA ARG A 231 -53.68 23.53 19.16
C ARG A 231 -54.93 22.98 19.88
N HIS A 232 -55.70 22.15 19.19
CA HIS A 232 -56.97 21.56 19.66
C HIS A 232 -56.94 20.02 19.67
N ARG A 233 -55.83 19.38 19.28
CA ARG A 233 -55.64 17.92 19.40
C ARG A 233 -54.29 17.63 20.05
N PHE A 234 -54.32 16.88 21.13
CA PHE A 234 -53.15 16.44 21.86
C PHE A 234 -53.34 15.02 22.36
N ILE A 235 -52.22 14.37 22.64
CA ILE A 235 -52.14 13.02 23.17
C ILE A 235 -51.62 13.12 24.60
N SER A 236 -52.04 12.17 25.43
CA SER A 236 -51.47 11.99 26.77
C SER A 236 -51.23 10.50 27.06
N ALA A 237 -50.34 10.26 28.02
CA ALA A 237 -50.00 8.93 28.49
C ALA A 237 -49.87 8.87 30.01
N ASP A 238 -50.18 7.72 30.62
CA ASP A 238 -49.94 7.44 32.04
C ASP A 238 -48.75 6.48 32.26
N THR A 239 -48.47 6.19 33.52
CA THR A 239 -47.46 5.22 33.97
C THR A 239 -47.84 3.75 33.70
N LYS A 240 -49.10 3.45 33.39
CA LYS A 240 -49.57 2.11 33.01
C LYS A 240 -49.58 1.90 31.48
N GLY A 241 -48.96 2.82 30.73
CA GLY A 241 -48.78 2.71 29.28
C GLY A 241 -50.05 2.97 28.44
N ASN A 242 -51.12 3.50 29.05
CA ASN A 242 -52.33 3.87 28.32
C ASN A 242 -52.09 5.13 27.49
N LEU A 243 -52.32 5.06 26.17
CA LEU A 243 -52.27 6.21 25.27
C LEU A 243 -53.69 6.71 24.95
N PHE A 244 -53.91 8.01 25.10
CA PHE A 244 -55.19 8.67 24.81
C PHE A 244 -55.02 9.83 23.83
N HIS A 245 -55.90 9.92 22.83
CA HIS A 245 -56.03 11.09 21.95
C HIS A 245 -57.21 11.96 22.39
N HIS A 246 -56.95 13.23 22.64
CA HIS A 246 -57.94 14.22 23.04
C HIS A 246 -58.15 15.24 21.92
N GLN A 247 -59.43 15.52 21.61
CA GLN A 247 -59.81 16.65 20.77
C GLN A 247 -60.65 17.65 21.57
N ILE A 248 -60.16 18.87 21.69
CA ILE A 248 -60.90 20.03 22.21
C ILE A 248 -61.90 20.46 21.12
N ILE A 249 -63.17 20.55 21.50
CA ILE A 249 -64.27 21.06 20.66
C ILE A 249 -64.80 22.31 21.35
N SER A 250 -64.34 23.48 20.89
CA SER A 250 -64.83 24.78 21.36
C SER A 250 -66.25 25.02 20.87
N LYS A 251 -67.22 25.11 21.81
CA LYS A 251 -68.52 25.74 21.55
C LYS A 251 -68.49 27.16 22.14
N VAL A 252 -69.45 27.99 21.71
CA VAL A 252 -69.53 29.44 22.00
C VAL A 252 -69.49 29.80 23.50
N VAL A 253 -69.90 28.89 24.39
CA VAL A 253 -69.97 29.11 25.85
C VAL A 253 -69.03 28.20 26.65
N LEU A 254 -68.76 26.98 26.19
CA LEU A 254 -67.92 25.99 26.88
C LEU A 254 -67.14 25.12 25.90
N SER A 255 -65.89 24.82 26.25
CA SER A 255 -65.04 23.79 25.66
C SER A 255 -65.52 22.39 26.08
N LYS A 256 -65.68 21.46 25.14
CA LYS A 256 -65.88 20.03 25.44
C LYS A 256 -64.74 19.22 24.83
N VAL A 257 -64.12 18.35 25.62
CA VAL A 257 -63.15 17.37 25.10
C VAL A 257 -63.87 16.09 24.65
N LYS A 258 -63.44 15.55 23.52
CA LYS A 258 -63.63 14.15 23.14
C LYS A 258 -62.31 13.40 23.35
N SER A 259 -62.26 12.53 24.36
CA SER A 259 -61.15 11.59 24.59
C SER A 259 -61.41 10.28 23.85
N ILE A 260 -60.36 9.67 23.31
CA ILE A 260 -60.38 8.35 22.66
C ILE A 260 -59.17 7.57 23.17
N PHE A 261 -59.39 6.35 23.67
CA PHE A 261 -58.32 5.42 24.01
C PHE A 261 -57.70 4.87 22.73
N MET A 262 -56.37 4.91 22.62
CA MET A 262 -55.64 4.45 21.43
C MET A 262 -55.05 3.07 21.63
N PHE A 263 -54.32 2.87 22.73
CA PHE A 263 -53.52 1.66 22.92
C PHE A 263 -53.11 1.47 24.39
N ASN A 264 -53.01 0.21 24.80
CA ASN A 264 -52.18 -0.27 25.91
C ASN A 264 -51.72 -1.68 25.50
N ASN A 265 -50.45 -2.02 25.76
CA ASN A 265 -49.87 -3.30 25.38
C ASN A 265 -50.20 -4.44 26.38
N LEU A 266 -50.66 -4.11 27.60
CA LEU A 266 -51.01 -5.05 28.70
C LEU A 266 -52.21 -5.98 28.42
N ILE A 267 -52.70 -6.05 27.17
CA ILE A 267 -53.82 -6.91 26.75
C ILE A 267 -53.33 -8.35 26.46
N ALA A 268 -52.01 -8.57 26.35
CA ALA A 268 -51.42 -9.87 26.00
C ALA A 268 -50.86 -10.66 27.21
N LYS A 269 -51.75 -11.39 27.91
CA LYS A 269 -51.47 -12.47 28.91
C LYS A 269 -50.59 -12.12 30.14
N PRO A 270 -51.12 -12.21 31.38
CA PRO A 270 -50.30 -12.14 32.59
C PRO A 270 -49.66 -13.50 32.92
N ILE A 271 -48.42 -13.71 32.49
CA ILE A 271 -47.56 -14.82 32.95
C ILE A 271 -46.17 -14.24 33.25
N ASP A 272 -45.73 -14.39 34.49
CA ASP A 272 -44.45 -13.98 35.09
C ASP A 272 -44.05 -12.49 35.06
N TYR A 273 -43.58 -12.00 36.22
CA TYR A 273 -43.20 -10.60 36.48
C TYR A 273 -41.89 -10.15 35.80
N LYS A 274 -41.46 -10.82 34.73
CA LYS A 274 -40.24 -10.50 33.95
C LYS A 274 -40.52 -9.90 32.57
N GLY A 275 -41.77 -9.58 32.24
CA GLY A 275 -42.20 -9.11 30.91
C GLY A 275 -43.23 -7.98 30.92
N ILE A 276 -43.19 -7.08 31.91
CA ILE A 276 -44.13 -5.94 31.96
C ILE A 276 -43.72 -4.90 30.92
N SER A 277 -44.48 -4.83 29.82
CA SER A 277 -44.37 -3.72 28.85
C SER A 277 -44.82 -2.41 29.50
N PHE A 278 -43.96 -1.41 29.49
CA PHE A 278 -44.25 -0.04 29.93
C PHE A 278 -43.78 0.97 28.89
N LEU A 279 -44.27 2.19 29.00
CA LEU A 279 -44.01 3.27 28.05
C LEU A 279 -42.78 4.09 28.46
N ILE A 280 -41.83 4.25 27.54
CA ILE A 280 -40.56 4.95 27.72
C ILE A 280 -40.67 6.41 27.23
N ASP A 281 -41.05 6.62 25.97
CA ASP A 281 -41.15 7.96 25.35
C ASP A 281 -42.27 8.02 24.30
N VAL A 282 -42.80 9.22 24.04
CA VAL A 282 -43.85 9.51 23.05
C VAL A 282 -43.57 10.84 22.34
N ALA A 283 -43.55 10.79 21.01
CA ALA A 283 -43.40 11.98 20.19
C ALA A 283 -44.39 11.98 19.01
N ALA A 284 -45.11 13.08 18.83
CA ALA A 284 -45.88 13.35 17.61
C ALA A 284 -44.97 13.99 16.53
N LEU A 285 -45.24 13.72 15.26
CA LEU A 285 -44.54 14.35 14.13
C LEU A 285 -44.84 15.87 14.14
N PRO A 286 -43.85 16.75 14.39
CA PRO A 286 -44.01 18.19 14.18
C PRO A 286 -44.13 18.46 12.68
N ARG A 287 -44.69 19.61 12.28
CA ARG A 287 -44.61 20.03 10.88
C ARG A 287 -43.37 20.88 10.64
N GLY A 288 -42.62 20.54 9.59
CA GLY A 288 -41.39 21.21 9.18
C GLY A 288 -41.61 22.50 8.40
N PRO A 289 -40.53 23.08 7.86
CA PRO A 289 -40.61 24.21 6.94
C PRO A 289 -41.33 23.84 5.64
N ILE A 290 -41.16 22.60 5.16
CA ILE A 290 -41.87 22.06 3.99
C ILE A 290 -43.19 21.43 4.44
N SER A 291 -44.23 21.53 3.62
CA SER A 291 -45.43 20.69 3.73
C SER A 291 -45.18 19.28 3.19
N SER A 292 -45.26 18.25 4.03
CA SER A 292 -45.30 16.86 3.59
C SER A 292 -46.76 16.43 3.36
N PRO A 293 -47.06 15.52 2.40
CA PRO A 293 -48.38 14.88 2.35
C PRO A 293 -48.72 14.12 3.65
N VAL A 294 -47.69 13.66 4.38
CA VAL A 294 -47.80 12.98 5.68
C VAL A 294 -48.40 13.89 6.78
N ASP A 295 -48.22 15.22 6.68
CA ASP A 295 -48.71 16.20 7.68
C ASP A 295 -50.22 16.07 7.98
N LYS A 296 -51.00 15.58 7.01
CA LYS A 296 -52.46 15.43 7.07
C LYS A 296 -52.90 14.30 8.00
N PHE A 297 -52.04 13.31 8.25
CA PHE A 297 -52.39 12.06 8.94
C PHE A 297 -52.12 12.10 10.45
N GLY A 298 -51.43 13.13 10.94
CA GLY A 298 -51.14 13.35 12.36
C GLY A 298 -50.38 12.18 12.99
N VAL A 299 -49.19 11.88 12.46
CA VAL A 299 -48.41 10.70 12.86
C VAL A 299 -47.86 10.85 14.29
N LEU A 300 -47.88 9.74 15.03
CA LEU A 300 -47.38 9.59 16.40
C LEU A 300 -46.44 8.39 16.47
N ALA A 301 -45.35 8.49 17.22
CA ALA A 301 -44.57 7.33 17.65
C ALA A 301 -44.59 7.20 19.18
N ALA A 302 -44.62 5.96 19.64
CA ALA A 302 -44.49 5.58 21.04
C ALA A 302 -43.47 4.43 21.16
N LEU A 303 -42.60 4.53 22.16
CA LEU A 303 -41.63 3.51 22.52
C LEU A 303 -42.08 2.84 23.82
N TYR A 304 -42.33 1.54 23.75
CA TYR A 304 -42.50 0.66 24.90
C TYR A 304 -41.23 -0.19 25.07
N SER A 305 -40.97 -0.69 26.28
CA SER A 305 -39.80 -1.55 26.58
C SER A 305 -39.71 -2.80 25.70
N ASP A 306 -40.85 -3.37 25.27
CA ASP A 306 -40.94 -4.53 24.38
C ASP A 306 -41.19 -4.18 22.90
N SER A 307 -41.56 -2.94 22.57
CA SER A 307 -41.99 -2.60 21.20
C SER A 307 -42.01 -1.12 20.83
N PHE A 308 -41.58 -0.83 19.60
CA PHE A 308 -41.69 0.48 18.97
C PHE A 308 -42.89 0.52 18.02
N ILE A 309 -43.80 1.47 18.21
CA ILE A 309 -45.09 1.54 17.50
C ILE A 309 -45.29 2.94 16.90
N VAL A 310 -45.72 3.01 15.64
CA VAL A 310 -46.08 4.26 14.95
C VAL A 310 -47.56 4.22 14.53
N PHE A 311 -48.30 5.24 14.96
CA PHE A 311 -49.73 5.39 14.75
C PHE A 311 -50.04 6.52 13.77
N GLN A 312 -51.07 6.32 12.96
CA GLN A 312 -51.89 7.35 12.35
C GLN A 312 -52.92 7.84 13.39
N THR A 313 -53.26 9.13 13.41
CA THR A 313 -54.38 9.63 14.24
C THR A 313 -55.54 10.21 13.42
N GLN A 314 -55.29 10.55 12.16
CA GLN A 314 -56.24 11.20 11.25
C GLN A 314 -56.22 10.50 9.88
N PRO A 315 -57.37 10.25 9.23
CA PRO A 315 -58.74 10.56 9.70
C PRO A 315 -59.24 9.61 10.80
N ARG A 316 -58.55 8.50 11.06
CA ARG A 316 -58.81 7.53 12.13
C ARG A 316 -57.51 7.15 12.83
N ILE A 317 -57.63 6.58 14.03
CA ILE A 317 -56.51 6.09 14.83
C ILE A 317 -56.21 4.64 14.42
N GLU A 318 -55.05 4.42 13.81
CA GLU A 318 -54.65 3.13 13.20
C GLU A 318 -53.15 2.91 13.38
N ILE A 319 -52.70 1.66 13.57
CA ILE A 319 -51.27 1.33 13.67
C ILE A 319 -50.69 1.20 12.26
N ILE A 320 -49.71 2.05 11.93
CA ILE A 320 -48.98 2.01 10.65
C ILE A 320 -47.90 0.92 10.71
N TYR A 321 -47.18 0.85 11.83
CA TYR A 321 -45.99 0.03 12.03
C TYR A 321 -45.84 -0.40 13.50
N LYS A 322 -45.37 -1.64 13.73
CA LYS A 322 -44.91 -2.15 15.03
C LYS A 322 -43.65 -3.00 14.82
N LYS A 323 -42.53 -2.64 15.46
CA LYS A 323 -41.31 -3.46 15.59
C LYS A 323 -41.29 -3.98 17.03
N SER A 324 -41.34 -5.30 17.21
CA SER A 324 -41.05 -5.90 18.52
C SER A 324 -39.56 -5.76 18.82
N LEU A 325 -39.23 -5.51 20.08
CA LEU A 325 -37.88 -5.36 20.60
C LEU A 325 -37.53 -6.59 21.44
N THR A 326 -36.28 -7.04 21.36
CA THR A 326 -35.79 -8.17 22.16
C THR A 326 -35.44 -7.68 23.55
N LEU A 327 -36.28 -7.99 24.55
CA LEU A 327 -35.96 -7.79 25.96
C LEU A 327 -34.68 -8.58 26.30
N HIS A 328 -33.60 -7.88 26.62
CA HIS A 328 -32.37 -8.52 27.07
C HIS A 328 -32.59 -9.07 28.49
N ALA A 329 -32.34 -10.37 28.69
CA ALA A 329 -32.72 -11.09 29.91
C ALA A 329 -31.90 -10.75 31.16
N GLU A 330 -30.90 -9.87 31.03
CA GLU A 330 -29.94 -9.51 32.08
C GLU A 330 -29.91 -7.99 32.27
N LYS A 331 -29.85 -7.57 33.54
CA LYS A 331 -30.03 -6.20 34.06
C LYS A 331 -29.29 -5.11 33.27
N LYS A 332 -29.96 -4.55 32.26
CA LYS A 332 -29.73 -3.21 31.70
C LYS A 332 -30.90 -2.31 32.08
N SER A 333 -30.69 -1.00 32.09
CA SER A 333 -31.78 -0.04 32.24
C SER A 333 -32.56 0.04 30.92
N ASP A 334 -33.88 -0.10 30.98
CA ASP A 334 -34.79 0.13 29.84
C ASP A 334 -34.94 1.63 29.53
N LEU A 335 -33.81 2.28 29.25
CA LEU A 335 -33.70 3.66 28.82
C LEU A 335 -33.82 3.76 27.30
N GLY A 336 -34.36 4.89 26.84
CA GLY A 336 -34.58 5.18 25.44
C GLY A 336 -35.35 6.48 25.23
N SER A 337 -35.38 6.94 23.99
CA SER A 337 -35.93 8.24 23.58
C SER A 337 -36.29 8.25 22.10
N ILE A 338 -37.29 9.03 21.72
CA ILE A 338 -37.74 9.26 20.34
C ILE A 338 -37.54 10.72 19.91
N SER A 339 -36.99 10.92 18.71
CA SER A 339 -36.98 12.24 18.05
C SER A 339 -37.48 12.17 16.59
N TRP A 340 -38.38 13.08 16.23
CA TRP A 340 -38.85 13.28 14.85
C TRP A 340 -38.08 14.41 14.16
N LEU A 341 -37.72 14.16 12.91
CA LEU A 341 -37.30 15.14 11.92
C LEU A 341 -38.42 15.27 10.88
N PRO A 342 -39.02 16.46 10.71
CA PRO A 342 -39.95 16.68 9.61
C PRO A 342 -39.21 16.91 8.28
N SER A 343 -39.91 16.70 7.17
CA SER A 343 -39.40 16.94 5.81
C SER A 343 -38.79 18.35 5.67
N ASN A 344 -37.55 18.39 5.17
CA ASN A 344 -36.72 19.59 5.10
C ASN A 344 -35.89 19.61 3.80
N HIS A 345 -35.27 20.75 3.48
CA HIS A 345 -34.35 20.86 2.34
C HIS A 345 -32.90 20.72 2.80
N ILE A 346 -32.17 19.77 2.21
CA ILE A 346 -30.70 19.67 2.24
C ILE A 346 -30.20 20.24 0.92
N TYR A 347 -29.62 21.45 0.92
CA TYR A 347 -29.05 22.07 -0.30
C TYR A 347 -29.99 21.98 -1.52
N SER A 348 -31.24 22.43 -1.33
CA SER A 348 -32.42 22.33 -2.23
C SER A 348 -33.07 20.95 -2.42
N ILE A 349 -32.39 19.84 -2.09
CA ILE A 349 -32.93 18.47 -2.17
C ILE A 349 -33.93 18.23 -1.02
N GLN A 350 -35.12 17.68 -1.29
CA GLN A 350 -36.12 17.38 -0.25
C GLN A 350 -35.89 16.00 0.41
N THR A 351 -35.94 15.96 1.75
CA THR A 351 -35.92 14.71 2.53
C THR A 351 -37.32 14.17 2.80
N TYR A 352 -37.42 12.87 3.09
CA TYR A 352 -38.58 12.33 3.81
C TYR A 352 -38.64 12.86 5.26
N ASN A 353 -39.77 12.61 5.93
CA ASN A 353 -39.83 12.75 7.39
C ASN A 353 -39.12 11.55 8.01
N SER A 354 -38.29 11.75 9.03
CA SER A 354 -37.50 10.70 9.66
C SER A 354 -37.73 10.64 11.16
N ILE A 355 -37.51 9.48 11.75
CA ILE A 355 -37.61 9.23 13.19
C ILE A 355 -36.38 8.45 13.66
N ILE A 356 -35.86 8.85 14.81
CA ILE A 356 -34.90 8.07 15.57
C ILE A 356 -35.62 7.51 16.79
N CYS A 357 -35.40 6.22 17.09
CA CYS A 357 -35.60 5.69 18.44
C CYS A 357 -34.30 5.08 18.97
N SER A 358 -34.07 5.25 20.27
CA SER A 358 -33.01 4.57 21.04
C SER A 358 -33.63 3.53 21.96
N THR A 359 -32.93 2.42 22.14
CA THR A 359 -33.33 1.27 22.95
C THR A 359 -32.08 0.70 23.63
N SER A 360 -31.90 0.95 24.93
CA SER A 360 -30.67 0.68 25.67
C SER A 360 -29.44 1.33 25.00
N ASP A 361 -28.52 0.56 24.42
CA ASP A 361 -27.31 1.04 23.73
C ASP A 361 -27.47 1.23 22.21
N LYS A 362 -28.55 0.75 21.59
CA LYS A 362 -28.75 0.83 20.13
C LYS A 362 -29.67 1.98 19.73
N VAL A 363 -29.34 2.61 18.60
CA VAL A 363 -30.15 3.60 17.90
C VAL A 363 -30.57 3.04 16.55
N SER A 364 -31.86 3.13 16.21
CA SER A 364 -32.34 2.81 14.87
C SER A 364 -33.14 3.98 14.27
N VAL A 365 -32.88 4.25 12.99
CA VAL A 365 -33.37 5.43 12.28
C VAL A 365 -34.20 5.00 11.07
N PHE A 366 -35.42 5.52 11.00
CA PHE A 366 -36.40 5.18 9.99
C PHE A 366 -36.85 6.43 9.22
N TYR A 367 -37.33 6.25 7.99
CA TYR A 367 -38.01 7.28 7.24
C TYR A 367 -39.45 6.88 6.89
N LEU A 368 -40.32 7.89 6.78
CA LEU A 368 -41.69 7.77 6.31
C LEU A 368 -41.70 7.95 4.79
N ASP A 369 -41.73 6.84 4.08
CA ASP A 369 -41.87 6.79 2.62
C ASP A 369 -43.31 7.16 2.25
N ASP A 370 -43.46 8.28 1.52
CA ASP A 370 -44.73 8.84 1.09
C ASP A 370 -45.06 8.60 -0.41
N THR A 371 -44.22 7.85 -1.14
CA THR A 371 -44.44 7.51 -2.56
C THR A 371 -45.76 6.79 -2.80
N ASN A 372 -46.11 5.85 -1.93
CA ASN A 372 -47.32 5.03 -2.04
C ASN A 372 -48.63 5.78 -1.78
N LEU A 373 -48.60 7.02 -1.26
CA LEU A 373 -49.80 7.80 -0.97
C LEU A 373 -50.61 8.19 -2.21
N ASN A 374 -49.96 8.24 -3.39
CA ASN A 374 -50.63 8.53 -4.66
C ASN A 374 -51.36 7.30 -5.25
N THR A 375 -51.19 6.11 -4.66
CA THR A 375 -51.89 4.89 -5.09
C THR A 375 -53.29 4.80 -4.46
N LYS A 376 -54.20 4.01 -5.05
CA LYS A 376 -55.56 3.78 -4.51
C LYS A 376 -55.59 3.16 -3.09
N ILE A 377 -54.46 2.67 -2.58
CA ILE A 377 -54.34 2.05 -1.25
C ILE A 377 -53.83 3.05 -0.20
N GLY A 378 -53.18 4.15 -0.61
CA GLY A 378 -52.99 5.36 0.21
C GLY A 378 -52.28 5.20 1.55
N LYS A 379 -51.44 4.17 1.73
CA LYS A 379 -50.82 3.82 3.02
C LYS A 379 -49.40 4.37 3.16
N ILE A 380 -49.11 5.00 4.31
CA ILE A 380 -47.75 5.40 4.72
C ILE A 380 -46.92 4.14 4.98
N THR A 381 -45.69 4.10 4.47
CA THR A 381 -44.73 3.00 4.72
C THR A 381 -43.52 3.50 5.52
N ILE A 382 -43.05 2.68 6.46
CA ILE A 382 -41.90 3.03 7.33
C ILE A 382 -40.76 2.07 7.03
N LYS A 383 -39.56 2.61 6.78
CA LYS A 383 -38.37 1.85 6.40
C LYS A 383 -37.17 2.25 7.26
N PRO A 384 -36.42 1.30 7.86
CA PRO A 384 -35.13 1.62 8.47
C PRO A 384 -34.11 2.01 7.38
N PHE A 385 -33.13 2.84 7.72
CA PHE A 385 -32.04 3.20 6.79
C PHE A 385 -30.68 3.45 7.45
N PHE A 386 -30.62 3.60 8.78
CA PHE A 386 -29.37 3.74 9.53
C PHE A 386 -29.57 3.16 10.94
N GLU A 387 -28.56 2.47 11.46
CA GLU A 387 -28.50 1.97 12.84
C GLU A 387 -27.09 2.29 13.40
N TRP A 388 -27.00 2.59 14.70
CA TRP A 388 -25.78 2.94 15.42
C TRP A 388 -25.82 2.35 16.84
N GLU A 389 -24.67 2.10 17.45
CA GLU A 389 -24.55 1.41 18.74
C GLU A 389 -23.54 2.12 19.63
N ALA A 390 -23.99 2.55 20.80
CA ALA A 390 -23.22 3.31 21.77
C ALA A 390 -22.42 2.39 22.72
N ARG A 391 -21.32 2.90 23.28
CA ARG A 391 -20.53 2.20 24.31
C ARG A 391 -21.25 2.11 25.67
N SER A 392 -22.40 2.76 25.82
CA SER A 392 -23.18 2.87 27.05
C SER A 392 -24.65 3.20 26.74
N GLU A 393 -25.54 2.93 27.70
CA GLU A 393 -26.99 3.15 27.54
C GLU A 393 -27.33 4.60 27.20
N ILE A 394 -28.37 4.81 26.40
CA ILE A 394 -28.72 6.11 25.82
C ILE A 394 -29.92 6.70 26.56
N ASN A 395 -29.69 7.83 27.23
CA ASN A 395 -30.71 8.60 27.92
C ASN A 395 -31.64 9.34 26.94
N ILE A 396 -31.05 9.98 25.92
CA ILE A 396 -31.74 10.86 24.97
C ILE A 396 -31.12 10.72 23.58
N VAL A 397 -31.97 10.80 22.54
CA VAL A 397 -31.52 11.10 21.17
C VAL A 397 -32.35 12.23 20.58
N GLN A 398 -31.70 13.15 19.86
CA GLN A 398 -32.34 14.34 19.32
C GLN A 398 -31.75 14.76 17.96
N TRP A 399 -32.61 15.05 16.98
CA TRP A 399 -32.16 15.58 15.69
C TRP A 399 -31.58 16.98 15.81
N ILE A 400 -30.41 17.20 15.19
CA ILE A 400 -29.79 18.52 15.03
C ILE A 400 -30.18 19.09 13.65
N ASN A 401 -29.94 18.30 12.60
CA ASN A 401 -30.24 18.62 11.21
C ASN A 401 -30.50 17.31 10.43
N PRO A 402 -30.96 17.35 9.17
CA PRO A 402 -31.31 16.13 8.43
C PRO A 402 -30.20 15.09 8.18
N LEU A 403 -28.94 15.44 8.45
CA LEU A 403 -27.78 14.56 8.32
C LEU A 403 -27.16 14.19 9.68
N ASN A 404 -27.46 14.91 10.76
CA ASN A 404 -26.78 14.79 12.05
C ASN A 404 -27.77 14.70 13.21
N PHE A 405 -27.49 13.79 14.15
CA PHE A 405 -28.20 13.71 15.43
C PHE A 405 -27.24 13.73 16.62
N LEU A 406 -27.80 14.08 17.77
CA LEU A 406 -27.14 14.14 19.06
C LEU A 406 -27.66 12.99 19.93
N ALA A 407 -26.77 12.23 20.54
CA ALA A 407 -27.09 11.23 21.55
C ALA A 407 -26.46 11.61 22.89
N ILE A 408 -27.19 11.40 23.99
CA ILE A 408 -26.68 11.58 25.35
C ILE A 408 -26.76 10.25 26.06
N THR A 409 -25.62 9.77 26.55
CA THR A 409 -25.45 8.47 27.21
C THR A 409 -25.49 8.57 28.73
N SER A 410 -25.57 7.42 29.41
CA SER A 410 -25.66 7.32 30.87
C SER A 410 -24.39 7.75 31.61
N ASP A 411 -23.23 7.79 30.94
CA ASP A 411 -22.00 8.46 31.43
C ASP A 411 -22.07 10.00 31.32
N ASN A 412 -23.22 10.55 30.93
CA ASN A 412 -23.47 11.97 30.66
C ASN A 412 -22.60 12.54 29.52
N ALA A 413 -22.04 11.71 28.64
CA ALA A 413 -21.40 12.19 27.42
C ALA A 413 -22.41 12.65 26.37
N ILE A 414 -21.97 13.62 25.55
CA ILE A 414 -22.69 14.05 24.36
C ILE A 414 -21.93 13.51 23.14
N TYR A 415 -22.59 12.65 22.37
CA TYR A 415 -22.13 12.19 21.07
C TYR A 415 -22.86 12.92 19.95
N VAL A 416 -22.14 13.23 18.88
CA VAL A 416 -22.72 13.70 17.62
C VAL A 416 -22.41 12.66 16.54
N ILE A 417 -23.44 12.27 15.79
CA ILE A 417 -23.37 11.26 14.74
C ILE A 417 -23.77 11.90 13.41
N ASP A 418 -22.88 11.85 12.42
CA ASP A 418 -23.13 12.19 11.02
C ASP A 418 -23.56 10.93 10.26
N ILE A 419 -24.84 10.86 9.88
CA ILE A 419 -25.44 9.75 9.14
C ILE A 419 -24.86 9.65 7.71
N CYS A 420 -24.49 10.78 7.11
CA CYS A 420 -24.01 10.86 5.73
C CYS A 420 -22.64 10.21 5.59
N ASN A 421 -21.71 10.60 6.45
CA ASN A 421 -20.33 10.12 6.42
C ASN A 421 -20.11 8.91 7.37
N LYS A 422 -21.12 8.51 8.14
CA LYS A 422 -21.10 7.42 9.14
C LYS A 422 -20.05 7.63 10.23
N VAL A 423 -19.92 8.87 10.69
CA VAL A 423 -18.93 9.30 11.68
C VAL A 423 -19.60 9.59 13.02
N GLU A 424 -18.99 9.11 14.11
CA GLU A 424 -19.31 9.53 15.48
C GLU A 424 -18.22 10.45 16.06
N SER A 425 -18.56 11.28 17.04
CA SER A 425 -17.57 11.95 17.89
C SER A 425 -18.14 12.29 19.28
N LYS A 426 -17.36 12.03 20.34
CA LYS A 426 -17.65 12.46 21.71
C LYS A 426 -17.36 13.97 21.83
N VAL A 427 -18.41 14.78 21.72
CA VAL A 427 -18.35 16.24 21.64
C VAL A 427 -18.21 16.90 23.02
N PHE A 428 -18.77 16.31 24.08
CA PHE A 428 -18.71 16.88 25.44
C PHE A 428 -18.97 15.83 26.53
N SER A 429 -18.79 16.19 27.80
CA SER A 429 -19.32 15.44 28.96
C SER A 429 -19.96 16.38 29.97
N LEU A 430 -21.22 16.10 30.31
CA LEU A 430 -22.02 16.81 31.30
C LEU A 430 -21.80 16.29 32.73
N SER A 431 -20.72 15.54 32.99
CA SER A 431 -20.43 14.87 34.28
C SER A 431 -20.42 15.81 35.50
N THR A 432 -20.14 17.10 35.30
CA THR A 432 -20.17 18.14 36.34
C THR A 432 -21.57 18.73 36.59
N ILE A 433 -22.59 18.34 35.82
CA ILE A 433 -23.91 18.96 35.80
C ILE A 433 -24.99 17.97 36.29
N GLN A 434 -25.64 18.31 37.41
CA GLN A 434 -26.76 17.54 37.95
C GLN A 434 -28.04 17.79 37.12
N LEU A 435 -28.20 16.99 36.06
CA LEU A 435 -29.44 16.85 35.30
C LEU A 435 -30.60 16.43 36.23
N LEU A 436 -31.81 16.94 35.98
CA LEU A 436 -33.01 16.39 36.63
C LEU A 436 -33.51 15.17 35.84
N SER A 437 -33.97 14.14 36.55
CA SER A 437 -34.71 13.02 35.96
C SER A 437 -36.15 13.01 36.44
N GLN A 438 -37.02 12.35 35.67
CA GLN A 438 -38.46 12.19 35.90
C GLN A 438 -38.77 10.70 36.21
N PRO A 439 -38.58 10.22 37.46
CA PRO A 439 -38.77 8.82 37.85
C PRO A 439 -40.25 8.43 38.06
N TRP A 440 -41.15 8.89 37.19
CA TRP A 440 -42.61 8.68 37.36
C TRP A 440 -43.01 7.20 37.38
N LEU A 441 -42.39 6.39 36.53
CA LEU A 441 -42.65 4.96 36.46
C LEU A 441 -42.15 4.22 37.71
N ALA A 442 -40.92 4.51 38.17
CA ALA A 442 -40.37 3.94 39.39
C ALA A 442 -41.24 4.28 40.62
N ALA A 443 -41.68 5.54 40.74
CA ALA A 443 -42.52 5.99 41.85
C ALA A 443 -43.92 5.33 41.89
N ASP A 444 -44.51 4.99 40.74
CA ASP A 444 -45.85 4.37 40.63
C ASP A 444 -45.82 2.82 40.57
N SER A 445 -44.67 2.22 40.27
CA SER A 445 -44.49 0.76 40.23
C SER A 445 -43.76 0.20 41.45
N GLY A 446 -42.99 1.01 42.17
CA GLY A 446 -42.07 0.55 43.23
C GLY A 446 -40.82 -0.17 42.71
N LEU A 447 -40.58 -0.15 41.39
CA LEU A 447 -39.43 -0.78 40.75
C LEU A 447 -38.24 0.18 40.66
N ASP A 448 -37.02 -0.36 40.81
CA ASP A 448 -35.76 0.37 40.66
C ASP A 448 -35.45 0.56 39.17
N ILE A 449 -36.10 1.55 38.54
CA ILE A 449 -35.98 1.90 37.13
C ILE A 449 -35.44 3.33 37.00
N ALA A 450 -34.45 3.52 36.14
CA ALA A 450 -33.88 4.84 35.86
C ALA A 450 -34.96 5.83 35.36
N GLY A 451 -34.97 7.04 35.93
CA GLY A 451 -35.93 8.09 35.56
C GLY A 451 -35.64 8.67 34.17
N THR A 452 -36.68 9.01 33.41
CA THR A 452 -36.50 9.58 32.07
C THR A 452 -35.94 11.01 32.15
N PHE A 453 -35.29 11.49 31.09
CA PHE A 453 -34.76 12.86 31.02
C PHE A 453 -35.58 13.75 30.05
N ARG A 454 -36.75 13.28 29.62
CA ARG A 454 -37.53 13.82 28.49
C ARG A 454 -37.92 15.30 28.65
N TYR A 455 -38.15 15.74 29.88
CA TYR A 455 -38.49 17.14 30.20
C TYR A 455 -37.34 17.91 30.86
N SER A 456 -36.12 17.41 30.71
CA SER A 456 -34.87 18.05 31.14
C SER A 456 -34.00 18.53 29.98
N PHE A 457 -34.44 18.31 28.73
CA PHE A 457 -33.81 18.82 27.51
C PHE A 457 -34.87 19.38 26.55
N ALA A 458 -34.57 20.50 25.88
CA ALA A 458 -35.47 21.14 24.91
C ALA A 458 -34.69 21.87 23.82
N ASN A 459 -35.19 21.86 22.59
CA ASN A 459 -34.55 22.53 21.44
C ASN A 459 -35.35 23.74 20.99
N TYR A 460 -34.66 24.87 20.78
CA TYR A 460 -35.27 26.11 20.31
C TYR A 460 -34.26 26.95 19.52
N LYS A 461 -34.63 27.35 18.29
CA LYS A 461 -33.78 28.13 17.37
C LYS A 461 -32.36 27.56 17.22
N ASN A 462 -32.26 26.26 16.97
CA ASN A 462 -31.03 25.45 16.87
C ASN A 462 -30.22 25.30 18.17
N SER A 463 -30.40 26.17 19.17
CA SER A 463 -29.82 26.00 20.51
C SER A 463 -30.48 24.84 21.26
N GLN A 464 -29.65 24.04 21.92
CA GLN A 464 -30.07 23.00 22.85
C GLN A 464 -30.14 23.62 24.26
N TYR A 465 -31.15 23.28 25.06
CA TYR A 465 -31.33 23.78 26.42
C TYR A 465 -31.43 22.60 27.40
N ILE A 466 -30.78 22.73 28.55
CA ILE A 466 -30.71 21.70 29.59
C ILE A 466 -31.21 22.28 30.91
N LEU A 467 -32.20 21.66 31.55
CA LEU A 467 -32.61 21.98 32.92
C LEU A 467 -31.82 21.12 33.90
N ALA A 468 -30.94 21.78 34.65
CA ALA A 468 -30.25 21.21 35.80
C ALA A 468 -30.92 21.66 37.10
N LYS A 469 -30.64 20.95 38.19
CA LYS A 469 -31.20 21.19 39.54
C LYS A 469 -31.15 22.64 40.02
N ASN A 470 -30.10 23.37 39.65
CA ASN A 470 -29.81 24.73 40.14
C ASN A 470 -29.85 25.81 39.04
N ASN A 471 -30.04 25.45 37.76
CA ASN A 471 -29.92 26.39 36.64
C ASN A 471 -30.44 25.84 35.30
N ILE A 472 -30.62 26.71 34.30
CA ILE A 472 -30.73 26.31 32.89
C ILE A 472 -29.40 26.59 32.17
N TYR A 473 -28.90 25.59 31.43
CA TYR A 473 -27.76 25.71 30.54
C TYR A 473 -28.23 25.70 29.09
N THR A 474 -27.43 26.27 28.19
CA THR A 474 -27.64 26.14 26.74
C THR A 474 -26.31 25.86 26.04
N PHE A 475 -26.36 25.11 24.94
CA PHE A 475 -25.20 24.91 24.09
C PHE A 475 -25.54 24.92 22.60
N ASN A 476 -24.59 25.43 21.82
CA ASN A 476 -24.62 25.43 20.37
C ASN A 476 -23.45 24.60 19.85
N LEU A 477 -23.72 23.73 18.87
CA LEU A 477 -22.70 23.04 18.09
C LEU A 477 -22.11 24.02 17.07
N ARG A 478 -20.78 24.06 16.97
CA ARG A 478 -20.06 25.03 16.15
C ARG A 478 -20.05 24.63 14.68
N THR A 479 -20.26 25.62 13.81
CA THR A 479 -20.04 25.50 12.37
C THR A 479 -18.57 25.25 12.05
N TRP A 480 -18.29 24.72 10.85
CA TRP A 480 -16.92 24.54 10.37
C TRP A 480 -16.07 25.82 10.42
N GLN A 481 -16.70 26.99 10.26
CA GLN A 481 -16.04 28.29 10.32
C GLN A 481 -15.63 28.66 11.75
N GLU A 482 -16.52 28.43 12.72
CA GLU A 482 -16.25 28.67 14.15
C GLU A 482 -15.23 27.66 14.71
N ARG A 483 -15.25 26.40 14.24
CA ARG A 483 -14.22 25.40 14.56
C ARG A 483 -12.83 25.85 14.08
N ILE A 484 -12.70 26.30 12.83
CA ILE A 484 -11.45 26.86 12.29
C ILE A 484 -10.97 28.06 13.10
N LEU A 485 -11.86 29.03 13.36
CA LEU A 485 -11.49 30.25 14.10
C LEU A 485 -10.99 29.93 15.51
N TRP A 486 -11.68 29.07 16.25
CA TRP A 486 -11.23 28.69 17.60
C TRP A 486 -9.92 27.89 17.60
N LEU A 487 -9.71 27.00 16.62
CA LEU A 487 -8.42 26.30 16.47
C LEU A 487 -7.28 27.25 16.12
N MET A 488 -7.55 28.34 15.38
CA MET A 488 -6.59 29.43 15.13
C MET A 488 -6.34 30.28 16.37
N ASP A 489 -7.37 30.62 17.15
CA ASP A 489 -7.25 31.40 18.40
C ASP A 489 -6.47 30.61 19.49
N GLU A 490 -6.65 29.30 19.53
CA GLU A 490 -5.85 28.37 20.33
C GLU A 490 -4.51 27.98 19.67
N GLY A 491 -4.21 28.47 18.46
CA GLY A 491 -2.93 28.28 17.75
C GLY A 491 -2.58 26.84 17.38
N ARG A 492 -3.58 25.96 17.23
CA ARG A 492 -3.44 24.56 16.78
C ARG A 492 -3.31 24.51 15.25
N PHE A 493 -2.38 25.27 14.68
CA PHE A 493 -2.32 25.59 13.24
C PHE A 493 -2.26 24.37 12.31
N ILE A 494 -1.53 23.33 12.72
CA ILE A 494 -1.44 22.07 11.96
C ILE A 494 -2.83 21.45 11.80
N GLU A 495 -3.60 21.39 12.89
CA GLU A 495 -4.94 20.82 12.94
C GLU A 495 -5.96 21.67 12.17
N VAL A 496 -5.79 23.00 12.15
CA VAL A 496 -6.59 23.88 11.28
C VAL A 496 -6.43 23.48 9.82
N ILE A 497 -5.19 23.25 9.37
CA ILE A 497 -4.87 22.95 7.97
C ILE A 497 -5.31 21.53 7.59
N THR A 498 -5.10 20.53 8.45
CA THR A 498 -5.61 19.17 8.18
C THR A 498 -7.14 19.12 8.19
N LEU A 499 -7.81 19.78 9.14
CA LEU A 499 -9.27 19.90 9.16
C LEU A 499 -9.79 20.62 7.90
N CYS A 500 -9.18 21.74 7.49
CA CYS A 500 -9.54 22.44 6.25
C CYS A 500 -9.31 21.57 5.00
N THR A 501 -8.25 20.77 4.98
CA THR A 501 -7.94 19.87 3.87
C THR A 501 -8.93 18.72 3.77
N GLY A 502 -9.37 18.17 4.91
CA GLY A 502 -10.48 17.21 4.96
C GLY A 502 -11.82 17.83 4.56
N LEU A 503 -12.11 19.04 5.04
CA LEU A 503 -13.31 19.81 4.67
C LEU A 503 -13.33 20.15 3.17
N TYR A 504 -12.18 20.28 2.52
CA TYR A 504 -12.08 20.40 1.06
C TYR A 504 -12.41 19.05 0.39
N LYS A 505 -11.65 18.00 0.73
CA LYS A 505 -11.79 16.62 0.20
C LYS A 505 -13.22 16.06 0.37
N GLY A 506 -13.96 16.51 1.39
CA GLY A 506 -15.27 15.97 1.76
C GLY A 506 -15.20 14.78 2.71
N ASP A 507 -14.02 14.52 3.29
CA ASP A 507 -13.77 13.51 4.32
C ASP A 507 -12.87 14.13 5.40
N THR A 508 -13.35 14.14 6.64
CA THR A 508 -12.67 14.74 7.80
C THR A 508 -12.51 13.76 8.96
N GLY A 509 -13.07 12.55 8.87
CA GLY A 509 -13.26 11.65 10.02
C GLY A 509 -14.04 12.25 11.20
N GLN A 510 -14.73 13.39 11.04
CA GLN A 510 -15.39 14.14 12.13
C GLN A 510 -16.73 14.75 11.67
N PRO A 511 -17.69 15.05 12.58
CA PRO A 511 -18.96 15.68 12.20
C PRO A 511 -18.78 17.16 11.78
N VAL A 512 -19.47 17.55 10.71
CA VAL A 512 -19.34 18.87 10.07
C VAL A 512 -20.68 19.61 10.02
N PHE A 513 -20.70 20.85 10.50
CA PHE A 513 -21.89 21.71 10.50
C PHE A 513 -21.71 22.93 9.58
N GLY A 514 -22.68 23.17 8.69
CA GLY A 514 -22.73 24.36 7.83
C GLY A 514 -21.91 24.28 6.52
N LEU A 515 -21.58 23.08 6.05
CA LEU A 515 -20.90 22.82 4.77
C LEU A 515 -21.64 21.72 3.99
N PRO A 516 -21.64 21.72 2.64
CA PRO A 516 -22.18 20.60 1.87
C PRO A 516 -21.43 19.29 2.14
N PRO A 517 -22.11 18.14 2.28
CA PRO A 517 -21.45 16.84 2.35
C PRO A 517 -20.82 16.46 1.01
N SER A 518 -20.01 15.39 1.00
CA SER A 518 -19.57 14.73 -0.23
C SER A 518 -20.77 14.25 -1.06
N SER A 519 -20.75 14.49 -2.37
CA SER A 519 -21.81 14.01 -3.29
C SER A 519 -22.00 12.50 -3.18
N LYS A 520 -20.89 11.75 -3.08
CA LYS A 520 -20.86 10.28 -2.93
C LYS A 520 -21.57 9.82 -1.66
N SER A 521 -21.25 10.45 -0.52
CA SER A 521 -21.88 10.16 0.77
C SER A 521 -23.39 10.43 0.70
N LEU A 522 -23.78 11.56 0.11
CA LEU A 522 -25.19 11.97 0.00
C LEU A 522 -26.00 11.05 -0.93
N ILE A 523 -25.45 10.62 -2.07
CA ILE A 523 -26.10 9.65 -2.97
C ILE A 523 -26.37 8.31 -2.27
N SER A 524 -25.55 7.92 -1.29
CA SER A 524 -25.76 6.68 -0.52
C SER A 524 -26.96 6.73 0.46
N LEU A 525 -27.57 7.90 0.68
CA LEU A 525 -28.65 8.07 1.67
C LEU A 525 -30.04 7.77 1.09
N HIS A 526 -30.61 6.65 1.52
CA HIS A 526 -31.99 6.25 1.16
C HIS A 526 -33.12 7.13 1.73
N ASN A 527 -32.82 8.20 2.49
CA ASN A 527 -33.82 9.12 3.07
C ASN A 527 -34.12 10.35 2.17
N ILE A 528 -33.55 10.39 0.96
CA ILE A 528 -33.72 11.43 -0.05
C ILE A 528 -34.87 11.06 -0.99
N LYS A 529 -35.69 12.04 -1.39
CA LYS A 529 -36.74 11.82 -2.39
C LYS A 529 -36.14 11.60 -3.78
N SER A 530 -36.77 10.74 -4.57
CA SER A 530 -36.30 10.26 -5.88
C SER A 530 -35.66 11.36 -6.73
N LEU A 531 -34.43 11.14 -7.19
CA LEU A 531 -33.69 12.12 -7.96
C LEU A 531 -34.42 12.46 -9.26
N SER A 532 -34.73 13.74 -9.46
CA SER A 532 -35.00 14.29 -10.78
C SER A 532 -33.66 14.56 -11.49
N PRO A 533 -33.62 14.64 -12.84
CA PRO A 533 -32.40 15.05 -13.56
C PRO A 533 -31.86 16.41 -13.08
N ASP A 534 -32.73 17.34 -12.68
CA ASP A 534 -32.33 18.60 -12.07
C ASP A 534 -31.52 18.37 -10.78
N SER A 535 -31.96 17.45 -9.93
CA SER A 535 -31.29 17.13 -8.66
C SER A 535 -29.95 16.39 -8.83
N GLU A 536 -29.78 15.59 -9.89
CA GLU A 536 -28.46 15.03 -10.24
C GLU A 536 -27.46 16.15 -10.58
N SER A 537 -27.88 17.15 -11.36
CA SER A 537 -27.06 18.32 -11.67
C SER A 537 -26.72 19.16 -10.42
N ILE A 538 -27.65 19.25 -9.46
CA ILE A 538 -27.43 19.93 -8.18
C ILE A 538 -26.42 19.15 -7.33
N ILE A 539 -26.53 17.82 -7.25
CA ILE A 539 -25.64 16.97 -6.47
C ILE A 539 -24.20 17.02 -7.00
N ALA A 540 -24.01 16.99 -8.33
CA ALA A 540 -22.70 17.18 -8.96
C ALA A 540 -22.04 18.54 -8.60
N ASN A 541 -22.84 19.57 -8.36
CA ASN A 541 -22.37 20.89 -7.95
C ASN A 541 -22.13 21.02 -6.42
N LEU A 542 -22.48 20.05 -5.58
CA LEU A 542 -22.25 20.15 -4.13
C LEU A 542 -20.75 20.09 -3.78
N ASP A 543 -19.99 19.26 -4.49
CA ASP A 543 -18.54 19.17 -4.30
C ASP A 543 -17.85 20.47 -4.76
N THR A 544 -18.21 21.01 -5.93
CA THR A 544 -17.64 22.27 -6.42
C THR A 544 -17.98 23.46 -5.52
N GLN A 545 -19.20 23.51 -4.94
CA GLN A 545 -19.58 24.50 -3.94
C GLN A 545 -18.76 24.35 -2.64
N ARG A 546 -18.52 23.12 -2.16
CA ARG A 546 -17.67 22.88 -0.98
C ARG A 546 -16.23 23.34 -1.22
N GLU A 547 -15.65 22.93 -2.35
CA GLU A 547 -14.29 23.31 -2.75
C GLU A 547 -14.15 24.84 -2.89
N PHE A 548 -15.15 25.51 -3.48
CA PHE A 548 -15.19 26.98 -3.59
C PHE A 548 -15.30 27.70 -2.23
N LEU A 549 -16.05 27.14 -1.28
CA LEU A 549 -16.20 27.73 0.06
C LEU A 549 -14.95 27.57 0.95
N VAL A 550 -14.23 26.46 0.81
CA VAL A 550 -13.08 26.11 1.68
C VAL A 550 -11.74 26.49 1.05
N GLY A 551 -11.56 26.26 -0.25
CA GLY A 551 -10.28 26.41 -0.96
C GLY A 551 -9.63 27.80 -0.92
N PRO A 552 -10.37 28.93 -0.93
CA PRO A 552 -9.80 30.25 -0.72
C PRO A 552 -9.32 30.47 0.71
N LYS A 553 -10.09 29.99 1.71
CA LYS A 553 -9.74 30.13 3.13
C LYS A 553 -8.48 29.34 3.46
N LEU A 554 -8.37 28.11 2.95
CA LEU A 554 -7.20 27.24 3.15
C LEU A 554 -5.89 27.95 2.76
N ALA A 555 -5.83 28.61 1.60
CA ALA A 555 -4.65 29.39 1.19
C ALA A 555 -4.32 30.53 2.17
N THR A 556 -5.33 31.29 2.63
CA THR A 556 -5.11 32.37 3.62
C THR A 556 -4.69 31.85 5.00
N LEU A 557 -5.16 30.67 5.41
CA LEU A 557 -4.80 30.03 6.67
C LEU A 557 -3.35 29.52 6.65
N ILE A 558 -2.91 28.96 5.52
CA ILE A 558 -1.52 28.55 5.28
C ILE A 558 -0.56 29.75 5.39
N GLN A 559 -0.87 30.87 4.72
CA GLN A 559 -0.04 32.08 4.81
C GLN A 559 -0.05 32.67 6.24
N ALA A 560 -1.21 32.64 6.93
CA ALA A 560 -1.32 33.15 8.29
C ALA A 560 -0.53 32.31 9.32
N SER A 561 -0.56 30.97 9.21
CA SER A 561 0.14 30.08 10.14
C SER A 561 1.66 30.17 10.00
N LEU A 562 2.18 30.15 8.77
CA LEU A 562 3.61 30.36 8.50
C LEU A 562 4.08 31.73 9.01
N LYS A 563 3.34 32.79 8.71
CA LYS A 563 3.68 34.15 9.15
C LYS A 563 3.62 34.31 10.67
N PHE A 564 2.74 33.59 11.36
CA PHE A 564 2.74 33.52 12.82
C PHE A 564 3.97 32.76 13.36
N LEU A 565 4.28 31.59 12.78
CA LEU A 565 5.38 30.73 13.24
C LEU A 565 6.76 31.38 13.01
N PHE A 566 7.00 31.96 11.83
CA PHE A 566 8.22 32.73 11.55
C PHE A 566 8.32 34.01 12.41
N SER A 567 7.19 34.65 12.74
CA SER A 567 7.21 35.75 13.71
C SER A 567 7.54 35.28 15.13
N ALA A 568 7.16 34.07 15.52
CA ALA A 568 7.58 33.47 16.80
C ALA A 568 9.05 33.04 16.79
N LYS A 569 9.59 32.60 15.64
CA LYS A 569 11.03 32.31 15.46
C LYS A 569 11.88 33.58 15.54
N TYR A 570 11.44 34.71 14.95
CA TYR A 570 12.07 36.00 15.17
C TYR A 570 12.02 36.44 16.64
N ASP A 571 10.87 36.27 17.31
CA ASP A 571 10.75 36.56 18.75
C ASP A 571 11.78 35.73 19.56
N GLU A 572 11.91 34.42 19.30
CA GLU A 572 12.86 33.50 19.96
C GLU A 572 14.32 33.95 19.77
N ILE A 573 14.73 34.21 18.51
CA ILE A 573 16.09 34.65 18.18
C ILE A 573 16.41 35.98 18.87
N SER A 574 15.45 36.92 18.90
CA SER A 574 15.63 38.23 19.54
C SER A 574 15.86 38.11 21.06
N ILE A 575 15.17 37.17 21.73
CA ILE A 575 15.33 36.90 23.16
C ILE A 575 16.71 36.29 23.42
N ASN A 576 17.14 35.31 22.62
CA ASN A 576 18.44 34.66 22.79
C ASN A 576 19.62 35.63 22.56
N THR A 577 19.51 36.56 21.61
CA THR A 577 20.54 37.60 21.39
C THR A 577 20.55 38.69 22.47
N ALA A 578 19.47 38.84 23.25
CA ALA A 578 19.35 39.88 24.28
C ALA A 578 19.80 39.43 25.69
N GLN A 579 20.22 38.17 25.88
CA GLN A 579 20.48 37.59 27.22
C GLN A 579 21.67 38.21 28.00
N ASN A 580 22.40 39.16 27.43
CA ASN A 580 23.51 39.85 28.10
C ASN A 580 23.06 41.00 29.04
N ASP A 581 21.83 41.51 28.92
CA ASP A 581 21.33 42.62 29.77
C ASP A 581 20.12 42.19 30.62
N THR A 582 20.25 42.31 31.95
CA THR A 582 19.25 41.80 32.90
C THR A 582 18.07 42.76 33.10
N ARG A 583 16.88 42.43 32.53
CA ARG A 583 15.55 42.92 32.95
C ARG A 583 14.39 42.12 32.31
N ASP A 584 13.51 41.56 33.16
CA ASP A 584 12.10 41.19 32.95
C ASP A 584 11.52 41.07 31.52
N PHE A 585 12.06 40.16 30.70
CA PHE A 585 11.39 39.78 29.44
C PHE A 585 10.25 38.79 29.69
N LYS A 586 9.01 39.28 29.62
CA LYS A 586 7.84 38.41 29.39
C LYS A 586 7.99 37.74 28.03
N SER A 587 7.85 36.40 27.99
CA SER A 587 7.73 35.67 26.73
C SER A 587 6.62 36.29 25.87
N THR A 588 6.88 36.44 24.57
CA THR A 588 5.88 37.04 23.68
C THR A 588 4.63 36.18 23.68
N LYS A 589 3.45 36.80 23.48
CA LYS A 589 2.17 36.07 23.50
C LYS A 589 2.16 34.90 22.51
N ARG A 590 2.95 34.96 21.43
CA ARG A 590 3.11 33.89 20.43
C ARG A 590 3.85 32.69 21.02
N LEU A 591 5.02 32.91 21.61
CA LEU A 591 5.84 31.86 22.23
C LEU A 591 5.12 31.19 23.40
N ALA A 592 4.46 31.97 24.26
CA ALA A 592 3.66 31.43 25.36
C ALA A 592 2.51 30.52 24.87
N LEU A 593 1.90 30.87 23.74
CA LEU A 593 0.80 30.12 23.14
C LEU A 593 1.29 28.84 22.44
N LEU A 594 2.38 28.90 21.64
CA LEU A 594 3.00 27.70 21.07
C LEU A 594 3.44 26.72 22.16
N ASN A 595 4.05 27.20 23.25
CA ASN A 595 4.46 26.34 24.37
C ASN A 595 3.26 25.72 25.12
N LYS A 596 2.11 26.41 25.20
CA LYS A 596 0.86 25.85 25.76
C LYS A 596 0.35 24.66 24.93
N VAL A 597 0.39 24.77 23.60
CA VAL A 597 -0.12 23.75 22.66
C VAL A 597 0.87 22.59 22.53
N TYR A 598 2.09 22.90 22.09
CA TYR A 598 3.08 21.93 21.62
C TYR A 598 4.07 21.48 22.70
N ARG A 599 3.85 21.84 23.97
CA ARG A 599 4.54 21.30 25.17
C ARG A 599 6.07 21.16 24.98
N THR A 600 6.75 22.29 24.84
CA THR A 600 8.23 22.39 24.73
C THR A 600 8.88 21.70 23.51
N VAL A 601 8.11 21.37 22.47
CA VAL A 601 8.67 20.97 21.16
C VAL A 601 9.28 22.19 20.44
N ASN A 602 10.45 22.02 19.82
CA ASN A 602 11.17 23.08 19.10
C ASN A 602 10.34 23.69 17.95
N ILE A 603 10.52 24.99 17.70
CA ILE A 603 9.83 25.69 16.59
C ILE A 603 10.14 25.04 15.23
N SER A 604 11.35 24.52 15.04
CA SER A 604 11.77 23.86 13.79
C SER A 604 11.05 22.52 13.53
N THR A 605 10.71 21.75 14.58
CA THR A 605 9.89 20.53 14.42
C THR A 605 8.40 20.85 14.30
N ILE A 606 7.90 21.92 14.93
CA ILE A 606 6.55 22.45 14.65
C ILE A 606 6.45 22.89 13.18
N LEU A 607 7.50 23.54 12.63
CA LEU A 607 7.58 23.92 11.22
C LEU A 607 7.54 22.69 10.29
N ALA A 608 8.31 21.64 10.58
CA ALA A 608 8.29 20.41 9.77
C ALA A 608 6.87 19.79 9.69
N SER A 609 6.20 19.63 10.82
CA SER A 609 4.82 19.10 10.86
C SER A 609 3.79 20.06 10.23
N LEU A 610 4.03 21.37 10.28
CA LEU A 610 3.19 22.37 9.60
C LEU A 610 3.38 22.32 8.07
N LEU A 611 4.62 22.21 7.60
CA LEU A 611 4.96 22.12 6.17
C LEU A 611 4.43 20.82 5.55
N LEU A 612 4.49 19.69 6.26
CA LEU A 612 3.85 18.44 5.83
C LEU A 612 2.34 18.64 5.54
N ALA A 613 1.60 19.22 6.49
CA ALA A 613 0.17 19.52 6.31
C ALA A 613 -0.10 20.53 5.19
N ILE A 614 0.83 21.47 4.95
CA ILE A 614 0.75 22.43 3.84
C ILE A 614 0.98 21.76 2.48
N ILE A 615 1.95 20.84 2.37
CA ILE A 615 2.21 20.08 1.14
C ILE A 615 0.99 19.20 0.81
N GLU A 616 0.45 18.46 1.80
CA GLU A 616 -0.79 17.70 1.63
C GLU A 616 -1.97 18.57 1.17
N ALA A 617 -2.14 19.76 1.75
CA ALA A 617 -3.16 20.72 1.36
C ALA A 617 -2.98 21.22 -0.08
N CYS A 618 -1.74 21.50 -0.51
CA CYS A 618 -1.45 21.97 -1.86
C CYS A 618 -1.61 20.86 -2.90
N VAL A 619 -1.23 19.62 -2.59
CA VAL A 619 -1.49 18.43 -3.42
C VAL A 619 -2.99 18.19 -3.55
N ALA A 620 -3.74 18.19 -2.43
CA ALA A 620 -5.18 17.97 -2.42
C ALA A 620 -5.97 19.03 -3.21
N THR A 621 -5.55 20.29 -3.18
CA THR A 621 -6.15 21.39 -3.95
C THR A 621 -5.56 21.57 -5.35
N LYS A 622 -4.56 20.76 -5.73
CA LYS A 622 -3.79 20.87 -6.99
C LYS A 622 -3.10 22.23 -7.21
N LYS A 623 -2.77 22.94 -6.13
CA LYS A 623 -2.14 24.29 -6.15
C LYS A 623 -0.63 24.22 -5.97
N LEU A 624 0.06 23.44 -6.78
CA LEU A 624 1.53 23.31 -6.72
C LEU A 624 2.25 24.64 -7.05
N ASP A 625 1.69 25.50 -7.91
CA ASP A 625 2.22 26.84 -8.17
C ASP A 625 2.34 27.70 -6.90
N PHE A 626 1.34 27.64 -6.01
CA PHE A 626 1.32 28.38 -4.74
C PHE A 626 2.37 27.83 -3.76
N LEU A 627 2.54 26.50 -3.73
CA LEU A 627 3.56 25.83 -2.93
C LEU A 627 4.98 26.23 -3.36
N PHE A 628 5.26 26.23 -4.66
CA PHE A 628 6.61 26.44 -5.22
C PHE A 628 6.93 27.89 -5.60
N LYS A 629 6.05 28.84 -5.26
CA LYS A 629 6.24 30.29 -5.35
C LYS A 629 5.95 30.95 -4.01
N ASP A 630 4.68 31.23 -3.70
CA ASP A 630 4.25 32.01 -2.53
C ASP A 630 4.71 31.42 -1.19
N ILE A 631 4.70 30.10 -1.06
CA ILE A 631 5.14 29.41 0.17
C ILE A 631 6.66 29.27 0.21
N PHE A 632 7.28 28.84 -0.88
CA PHE A 632 8.73 28.68 -0.95
C PHE A 632 9.48 30.00 -0.71
N GLU A 633 9.00 31.13 -1.27
CA GLU A 633 9.57 32.46 -1.02
C GLU A 633 9.54 32.86 0.46
N GLN A 634 8.48 32.50 1.20
CA GLN A 634 8.39 32.75 2.66
C GLN A 634 9.34 31.84 3.46
N VAL A 635 9.59 30.63 2.97
CA VAL A 635 10.48 29.64 3.60
C VAL A 635 11.96 30.02 3.41
N CYS A 636 12.36 30.40 2.19
CA CYS A 636 13.75 30.77 1.85
C CYS A 636 14.30 32.00 2.59
N ILE A 637 13.49 32.68 3.39
CA ILE A 637 13.94 33.73 4.34
C ILE A 637 14.91 33.14 5.39
N TYR A 638 14.85 31.83 5.66
CA TYR A 638 15.75 31.15 6.60
C TYR A 638 16.32 29.86 5.99
N SER A 639 17.64 29.65 6.09
CA SER A 639 18.31 28.43 5.60
C SER A 639 17.87 27.15 6.32
N GLU A 640 17.62 27.20 7.64
CA GLU A 640 17.04 26.07 8.39
C GLU A 640 15.66 25.68 7.84
N ALA A 641 14.83 26.67 7.50
CA ALA A 641 13.47 26.43 6.99
C ALA A 641 13.51 25.90 5.54
N GLU A 642 14.41 26.43 4.71
CA GLU A 642 14.66 25.93 3.35
C GLU A 642 15.01 24.44 3.34
N LEU A 643 15.93 24.02 4.22
CA LEU A 643 16.31 22.60 4.34
C LEU A 643 15.15 21.73 4.85
N ILE A 644 14.46 22.15 5.91
CA ILE A 644 13.29 21.41 6.45
C ILE A 644 12.18 21.27 5.40
N PHE A 645 11.93 22.30 4.58
CA PHE A 645 10.96 22.22 3.49
C PHE A 645 11.35 21.17 2.46
N LEU A 646 12.61 21.16 2.02
CA LEU A 646 13.12 20.17 1.06
C LEU A 646 13.02 18.75 1.63
N GLU A 647 13.38 18.53 2.90
CA GLU A 647 13.22 17.24 3.58
C GLU A 647 11.75 16.79 3.70
N THR A 648 10.80 17.72 3.93
CA THR A 648 9.36 17.39 3.91
C THR A 648 8.79 17.17 2.51
N LEU A 649 9.43 17.69 1.46
CA LEU A 649 8.99 17.59 0.07
C LEU A 649 9.51 16.31 -0.62
N GLU A 650 10.73 15.92 -0.30
CA GLU A 650 11.43 14.71 -0.78
C GLU A 650 10.52 13.46 -0.90
N PRO A 651 9.82 12.98 0.15
CA PRO A 651 8.99 11.78 0.04
C PRO A 651 7.80 11.91 -0.91
N PHE A 652 7.33 13.13 -1.22
CA PHE A 652 6.28 13.33 -2.22
C PHE A 652 6.83 13.28 -3.66
N ILE A 653 8.14 13.56 -3.84
CA ILE A 653 8.83 13.44 -5.12
C ILE A 653 9.22 11.98 -5.37
N GLU A 654 9.84 11.31 -4.38
CA GLU A 654 10.26 9.89 -4.48
C GLU A 654 9.07 8.95 -4.73
N ASN A 655 7.90 9.21 -4.13
CA ASN A 655 6.68 8.44 -4.40
C ASN A 655 5.96 8.87 -5.70
N GLY A 656 6.54 9.77 -6.50
CA GLY A 656 5.97 10.23 -7.78
C GLY A 656 4.69 11.07 -7.68
N ILE A 657 4.27 11.47 -6.47
CA ILE A 657 3.08 12.30 -6.23
C ILE A 657 3.29 13.71 -6.78
N ILE A 658 4.52 14.22 -6.67
CA ILE A 658 4.97 15.51 -7.18
C ILE A 658 6.09 15.27 -8.21
N SER A 659 5.75 15.35 -9.49
CA SER A 659 6.69 15.24 -10.61
C SER A 659 7.00 16.58 -11.30
N VAL A 660 6.32 17.68 -10.93
CA VAL A 660 6.56 19.02 -11.46
C VAL A 660 6.92 19.95 -10.31
N VAL A 661 8.07 20.63 -10.44
CA VAL A 661 8.73 21.44 -9.39
C VAL A 661 9.22 22.75 -10.02
N SER A 662 9.29 23.85 -9.26
CA SER A 662 9.78 25.13 -9.82
C SER A 662 11.31 25.14 -9.96
N PRO A 663 11.87 25.94 -10.89
CA PRO A 663 13.33 26.04 -11.06
C PRO A 663 14.07 26.49 -9.79
N GLN A 664 13.45 27.36 -8.98
CA GLN A 664 14.02 27.82 -7.70
C GLN A 664 14.11 26.67 -6.69
N VAL A 665 13.04 25.88 -6.52
CA VAL A 665 13.03 24.73 -5.62
C VAL A 665 14.04 23.68 -6.07
N LEU A 666 14.17 23.42 -7.38
CA LEU A 666 15.18 22.50 -7.91
C LEU A 666 16.60 22.99 -7.66
N GLN A 667 16.89 24.28 -7.87
CA GLN A 667 18.21 24.86 -7.58
C GLN A 667 18.58 24.73 -6.10
N SER A 668 17.65 25.01 -5.19
CA SER A 668 17.86 24.84 -3.74
C SER A 668 18.00 23.37 -3.33
N LEU A 669 17.23 22.45 -3.93
CA LEU A 669 17.37 21.00 -3.75
C LEU A 669 18.79 20.54 -4.12
N VAL A 670 19.24 20.85 -5.35
CA VAL A 670 20.58 20.48 -5.84
C VAL A 670 21.66 21.08 -4.94
N LYS A 671 21.57 22.37 -4.59
CA LYS A 671 22.49 23.05 -3.68
C LYS A 671 22.60 22.30 -2.35
N CYS A 672 21.51 22.22 -1.57
CA CYS A 672 21.54 21.72 -0.20
C CYS A 672 21.87 20.23 -0.12
N TYR A 673 21.36 19.42 -1.05
CA TYR A 673 21.58 17.96 -1.02
C TYR A 673 22.95 17.56 -1.59
N SER A 674 23.65 18.43 -2.34
CA SER A 674 25.00 18.15 -2.83
C SER A 674 26.06 18.14 -1.72
N GLU A 675 25.83 18.84 -0.61
CA GLU A 675 26.81 18.97 0.49
C GLU A 675 27.00 17.65 1.25
N ASN A 676 25.90 16.94 1.54
CA ASN A 676 25.88 15.77 2.42
C ASN A 676 25.82 14.44 1.68
N SER A 677 26.72 13.51 2.00
CA SER A 677 26.84 12.20 1.31
C SER A 677 25.56 11.33 1.38
N SER A 678 24.77 11.43 2.46
CA SER A 678 23.48 10.74 2.56
C SER A 678 22.40 11.40 1.68
N SER A 679 22.32 12.73 1.71
CA SER A 679 21.39 13.52 0.90
C SER A 679 21.62 13.36 -0.61
N ARG A 680 22.87 13.12 -1.05
CA ARG A 680 23.17 12.84 -2.47
C ARG A 680 22.39 11.67 -3.05
N LYS A 681 22.12 10.61 -2.27
CA LYS A 681 21.32 9.47 -2.75
C LYS A 681 19.84 9.83 -2.90
N LYS A 682 19.26 10.54 -1.93
CA LYS A 682 17.89 11.11 -2.01
C LYS A 682 17.74 12.07 -3.20
N LEU A 683 18.76 12.89 -3.48
CA LEU A 683 18.79 13.78 -4.64
C LEU A 683 18.79 13.01 -5.96
N GLU A 684 19.57 11.93 -6.05
CA GLU A 684 19.59 11.06 -7.22
C GLU A 684 18.21 10.43 -7.50
N GLU A 685 17.53 9.88 -6.48
CA GLU A 685 16.18 9.34 -6.65
C GLU A 685 15.17 10.45 -7.01
N CYS A 686 15.21 11.61 -6.33
CA CYS A 686 14.35 12.76 -6.66
C CYS A 686 14.50 13.20 -8.13
N LEU A 687 15.73 13.28 -8.65
CA LEU A 687 16.01 13.66 -10.04
C LEU A 687 15.48 12.65 -11.08
N ILE A 688 15.17 11.40 -10.70
CA ILE A 688 14.55 10.41 -11.59
C ILE A 688 13.08 10.73 -11.84
N TYR A 689 12.35 11.14 -10.80
CA TYR A 689 10.90 11.40 -10.81
C TYR A 689 10.54 12.83 -11.24
N ILE A 690 11.42 13.81 -11.07
CA ILE A 690 11.19 15.19 -11.53
C ILE A 690 11.18 15.25 -13.07
N ASN A 691 10.14 15.87 -13.63
CA ASN A 691 9.96 16.04 -15.06
C ASN A 691 10.78 17.25 -15.58
N LEU A 692 12.05 16.99 -15.90
CA LEU A 692 12.99 17.97 -16.46
C LEU A 692 12.79 18.25 -17.97
N LYS A 693 11.75 17.72 -18.62
CA LYS A 693 11.53 17.91 -20.06
C LYS A 693 11.14 19.35 -20.40
N PRO A 694 11.72 19.97 -21.45
CA PRO A 694 11.46 21.36 -21.81
C PRO A 694 9.99 21.59 -22.20
N GLN A 695 9.26 22.37 -21.41
CA GLN A 695 7.87 22.70 -21.68
C GLN A 695 7.80 23.70 -22.84
N GLY A 696 7.06 23.37 -23.90
CA GLY A 696 6.97 24.20 -25.11
C GLY A 696 8.29 24.36 -25.87
N GLY A 697 9.30 23.51 -25.62
CA GLY A 697 10.63 23.61 -26.24
C GLY A 697 11.59 24.61 -25.58
N ILE A 698 11.20 25.24 -24.46
CA ILE A 698 12.07 26.12 -23.68
C ILE A 698 12.67 25.32 -22.52
N LEU A 699 13.99 25.39 -22.35
CA LEU A 699 14.68 24.86 -21.18
C LEU A 699 14.46 25.79 -19.98
N THR A 700 13.65 25.35 -19.02
CA THR A 700 13.33 26.10 -17.79
C THR A 700 14.29 25.83 -16.63
N PHE A 701 15.23 24.89 -16.82
CA PHE A 701 16.18 24.43 -15.81
C PHE A 701 17.60 24.45 -16.37
N ASP A 702 18.58 24.69 -15.50
CA ASP A 702 20.00 24.57 -15.81
C ASP A 702 20.42 23.09 -15.82
N ILE A 703 20.22 22.43 -16.96
CA ILE A 703 20.55 21.00 -17.12
C ILE A 703 22.06 20.77 -17.06
N ASP A 704 22.88 21.68 -17.59
CA ASP A 704 24.34 21.55 -17.58
C ASP A 704 24.89 21.66 -16.14
N GLY A 705 24.35 22.58 -15.35
CA GLY A 705 24.60 22.68 -13.91
C GLY A 705 24.25 21.38 -13.17
N ILE A 706 23.04 20.84 -13.38
CA ILE A 706 22.60 19.56 -12.78
C ILE A 706 23.53 18.40 -13.18
N LEU A 707 23.85 18.28 -14.47
CA LEU A 707 24.73 17.22 -14.99
C LEU A 707 26.15 17.32 -14.41
N SER A 708 26.68 18.53 -14.23
CA SER A 708 27.99 18.72 -13.58
C SER A 708 28.00 18.22 -12.13
N VAL A 709 26.91 18.45 -11.38
CA VAL A 709 26.74 17.94 -10.00
C VAL A 709 26.60 16.42 -10.00
N CYS A 710 25.79 15.85 -10.92
CA CYS A 710 25.63 14.41 -11.05
C CYS A 710 26.94 13.69 -11.38
N TYR A 711 27.75 14.24 -12.29
CA TYR A 711 29.06 13.69 -12.66
C TYR A 711 30.06 13.76 -11.49
N ASN A 712 30.21 14.94 -10.88
CA ASN A 712 31.15 15.15 -9.76
C ASN A 712 30.86 14.24 -8.55
N TRP A 713 29.59 13.88 -8.31
CA TRP A 713 29.17 13.04 -7.18
C TRP A 713 28.78 11.60 -7.56
N ARG A 714 29.01 11.17 -8.81
CA ARG A 714 28.66 9.82 -9.32
C ARG A 714 27.19 9.41 -9.18
N MET A 715 26.27 10.36 -9.40
CA MET A 715 24.82 10.11 -9.46
C MET A 715 24.47 9.51 -10.85
N TRP A 716 24.97 8.31 -11.10
CA TRP A 716 24.92 7.68 -12.43
C TRP A 716 23.50 7.40 -12.91
N LYS A 717 22.54 7.06 -12.04
CA LYS A 717 21.13 6.86 -12.43
C LYS A 717 20.54 8.15 -12.98
N ALA A 718 20.71 9.25 -12.25
CA ALA A 718 20.19 10.56 -12.63
C ALA A 718 20.90 11.09 -13.90
N SER A 719 22.21 10.89 -14.02
CA SER A 719 22.95 11.23 -15.25
C SER A 719 22.41 10.47 -16.47
N CYS A 720 22.32 9.13 -16.40
CA CYS A 720 21.76 8.30 -17.46
C CYS A 720 20.31 8.70 -17.82
N ARG A 721 19.46 8.93 -16.81
CA ARG A 721 18.09 9.42 -16.98
C ARG A 721 18.02 10.73 -17.78
N ILE A 722 18.84 11.73 -17.42
CA ILE A 722 18.85 13.04 -18.07
C ILE A 722 19.35 12.93 -19.51
N TRP A 723 20.51 12.29 -19.71
CA TRP A 723 21.10 12.10 -21.04
C TRP A 723 20.19 11.30 -21.99
N VAL A 724 19.71 10.14 -21.56
CA VAL A 724 18.95 9.21 -22.42
C VAL A 724 17.51 9.68 -22.67
N ASP A 725 16.80 10.20 -21.66
CA ASP A 725 15.34 10.46 -21.75
C ASP A 725 14.93 11.93 -21.89
N ILE A 726 15.85 12.88 -21.65
CA ILE A 726 15.61 14.33 -21.80
C ILE A 726 16.46 14.91 -22.93
N LEU A 727 17.77 14.62 -22.98
CA LEU A 727 18.67 15.11 -24.05
C LEU A 727 18.67 14.22 -25.30
N ASN A 728 18.34 12.93 -25.17
CA ASN A 728 18.27 11.93 -26.24
C ASN A 728 19.63 11.54 -26.85
N ASP A 729 20.63 11.44 -25.98
CA ASP A 729 21.97 10.90 -26.25
C ASP A 729 22.25 9.79 -25.22
N SER A 730 22.41 8.55 -25.68
CA SER A 730 22.78 7.42 -24.84
C SER A 730 24.29 7.18 -24.77
N VAL A 731 25.06 7.77 -25.67
CA VAL A 731 26.49 7.51 -25.85
C VAL A 731 27.32 8.28 -24.82
N THR A 732 27.00 9.55 -24.56
CA THR A 732 27.71 10.35 -23.54
C THR A 732 27.69 9.76 -22.12
N PRO A 733 26.55 9.33 -21.53
CA PRO A 733 26.56 8.77 -20.17
C PRO A 733 27.25 7.40 -20.12
N LEU A 734 27.12 6.58 -21.18
CA LEU A 734 27.80 5.28 -21.27
C LEU A 734 29.33 5.47 -21.32
N ASN A 735 29.83 6.42 -22.12
CA ASN A 735 31.26 6.80 -22.13
C ASN A 735 31.73 7.19 -20.72
N GLN A 736 31.04 8.11 -20.04
CA GLN A 736 31.42 8.60 -18.71
C GLN A 736 31.59 7.46 -17.68
N ILE A 737 30.71 6.45 -17.73
CA ILE A 737 30.80 5.28 -16.85
C ILE A 737 31.91 4.32 -17.32
N THR A 738 32.05 4.04 -18.63
CA THR A 738 33.11 3.15 -19.12
C THR A 738 34.51 3.72 -18.98
N ASP A 739 34.69 5.04 -19.08
CA ASP A 739 35.96 5.71 -18.83
C ASP A 739 36.39 5.52 -17.38
N HIS A 740 35.45 5.71 -16.43
CA HIS A 740 35.68 5.50 -15.00
C HIS A 740 36.01 4.04 -14.65
N ILE A 741 35.30 3.08 -15.24
CA ILE A 741 35.62 1.65 -15.15
C ILE A 741 36.99 1.36 -15.76
N SER A 742 37.35 1.95 -16.90
CA SER A 742 38.63 1.71 -17.58
C SER A 742 39.82 2.19 -16.75
N LEU A 743 39.71 3.34 -16.07
CA LEU A 743 40.72 3.84 -15.14
C LEU A 743 40.91 2.90 -13.95
N SER A 744 39.80 2.41 -13.39
CA SER A 744 39.82 1.46 -12.26
C SER A 744 40.43 0.10 -12.65
N LEU A 745 40.05 -0.42 -13.83
CA LEU A 745 40.59 -1.64 -14.42
C LEU A 745 42.10 -1.53 -14.72
N ASN A 746 42.54 -0.42 -15.34
CA ASN A 746 43.95 -0.19 -15.65
C ASN A 746 44.80 -0.07 -14.38
N ASN A 747 44.32 0.65 -13.36
CA ASN A 747 44.99 0.71 -12.05
C ASN A 747 45.15 -0.69 -11.45
N ARG A 748 44.11 -1.53 -11.48
CA ARG A 748 44.18 -2.88 -10.90
C ARG A 748 45.09 -3.83 -11.68
N ILE A 749 45.17 -3.72 -13.01
CA ILE A 749 46.16 -4.44 -13.82
C ILE A 749 47.59 -4.06 -13.39
N LEU A 750 47.85 -2.77 -13.17
CA LEU A 750 49.17 -2.27 -12.78
C LEU A 750 49.61 -2.74 -11.37
N TYR A 751 48.69 -2.85 -10.41
CA TYR A 751 49.02 -3.27 -9.04
C TYR A 751 48.94 -4.79 -8.79
N ASN A 752 47.91 -5.47 -9.34
CA ASN A 752 47.60 -6.87 -9.00
C ASN A 752 47.87 -7.85 -10.15
N GLY A 753 48.23 -7.35 -11.34
CA GLY A 753 48.50 -8.17 -12.52
C GLY A 753 47.24 -8.74 -13.21
N ILE A 754 47.43 -9.21 -14.45
CA ILE A 754 46.37 -9.68 -15.36
C ILE A 754 45.57 -10.86 -14.78
N SER A 755 46.16 -11.66 -13.89
CA SER A 755 45.49 -12.77 -13.21
C SER A 755 44.30 -12.35 -12.34
N SER A 756 44.24 -11.10 -11.89
CA SER A 756 43.20 -10.59 -10.98
C SER A 756 41.81 -10.37 -11.63
N ILE A 757 41.71 -10.40 -12.96
CA ILE A 757 40.46 -10.11 -13.72
C ILE A 757 39.86 -11.39 -14.34
N ARG A 758 40.39 -12.57 -13.96
CA ARG A 758 39.89 -13.88 -14.43
C ARG A 758 38.44 -14.13 -13.98
N SER A 759 38.14 -13.91 -12.69
CA SER A 759 36.76 -13.95 -12.17
C SER A 759 35.97 -12.72 -12.60
N ASP A 760 34.66 -12.89 -12.79
CA ASP A 760 33.72 -11.83 -13.20
C ASP A 760 33.21 -10.98 -12.01
N ASP A 761 33.55 -11.37 -10.77
CA ASP A 761 33.16 -10.70 -9.51
C ASP A 761 34.10 -9.57 -9.08
N TRP A 762 35.17 -9.31 -9.84
CA TRP A 762 36.27 -8.43 -9.43
C TRP A 762 35.82 -7.01 -9.04
N TYR A 763 34.76 -6.50 -9.66
CA TYR A 763 34.19 -5.17 -9.44
C TYR A 763 33.69 -4.94 -8.00
N LEU A 764 33.43 -6.01 -7.23
CA LEU A 764 32.99 -5.93 -5.83
C LEU A 764 34.06 -5.34 -4.90
N GLU A 765 35.34 -5.71 -5.11
CA GLU A 765 36.47 -5.20 -4.31
C GLU A 765 36.72 -3.71 -4.54
N GLU A 766 36.59 -3.26 -5.79
CA GLU A 766 36.74 -1.84 -6.21
C GLU A 766 35.48 -1.00 -5.91
N LYS A 767 34.44 -1.61 -5.31
CA LYS A 767 33.15 -0.98 -4.95
C LYS A 767 32.35 -0.41 -6.13
N LEU A 768 32.61 -0.85 -7.37
CA LEU A 768 31.95 -0.39 -8.61
C LEU A 768 30.53 -0.98 -8.79
N VAL A 769 29.80 -1.17 -7.69
CA VAL A 769 28.54 -1.92 -7.64
C VAL A 769 27.37 -1.10 -8.19
N ASP A 770 27.40 0.22 -8.00
CA ASP A 770 26.36 1.10 -8.52
C ASP A 770 26.64 1.47 -10.00
N GLU A 771 27.92 1.66 -10.38
CA GLU A 771 28.38 1.68 -11.78
C GLU A 771 27.91 0.42 -12.55
N PHE A 772 28.12 -0.77 -12.00
CA PHE A 772 27.71 -2.05 -12.60
C PHE A 772 26.21 -2.11 -12.90
N LYS A 773 25.37 -1.79 -11.89
CA LYS A 773 23.92 -1.82 -12.04
C LYS A 773 23.43 -0.81 -13.07
N VAL A 774 23.94 0.42 -13.03
CA VAL A 774 23.51 1.48 -13.93
C VAL A 774 23.94 1.21 -15.36
N LEU A 775 25.20 0.82 -15.59
CA LEU A 775 25.73 0.54 -16.93
C LEU A 775 24.88 -0.51 -17.67
N PHE A 776 24.72 -1.69 -17.07
CA PHE A 776 24.03 -2.78 -17.75
C PHE A 776 22.52 -2.55 -17.86
N ALA A 777 21.87 -1.90 -16.88
CA ALA A 777 20.46 -1.56 -16.99
C ALA A 777 20.20 -0.48 -18.06
N ALA A 778 21.01 0.60 -18.10
CA ALA A 778 20.86 1.65 -19.11
C ALA A 778 21.13 1.12 -20.52
N LEU A 779 22.15 0.26 -20.69
CA LEU A 779 22.47 -0.40 -21.95
C LEU A 779 21.32 -1.34 -22.40
N GLU A 780 20.75 -2.11 -21.48
CA GLU A 780 19.60 -2.98 -21.75
C GLU A 780 18.33 -2.19 -22.13
N SER A 781 17.98 -1.12 -21.40
CA SER A 781 16.85 -0.25 -21.75
C SER A 781 17.08 0.44 -23.11
N CYS A 782 18.29 0.91 -23.42
CA CYS A 782 18.61 1.56 -24.70
C CYS A 782 18.49 0.61 -25.90
N LEU A 783 19.07 -0.60 -25.81
CA LEU A 783 19.01 -1.57 -26.89
C LEU A 783 17.58 -2.10 -27.13
N CYS A 784 16.80 -2.30 -26.05
CA CYS A 784 15.41 -2.76 -26.11
C CYS A 784 14.39 -1.65 -26.43
N GLY A 785 14.82 -0.41 -26.70
CA GLY A 785 13.92 0.70 -27.06
C GLY A 785 13.05 1.23 -25.91
N LYS A 786 13.44 0.97 -24.66
CA LYS A 786 12.73 1.39 -23.44
C LYS A 786 13.26 2.73 -22.91
N MET A 787 12.53 3.32 -21.95
CA MET A 787 12.93 4.45 -21.12
C MET A 787 13.68 3.97 -19.86
N TYR A 788 14.58 4.80 -19.31
CA TYR A 788 15.40 4.42 -18.16
C TYR A 788 15.12 5.34 -16.95
N PRO A 789 14.97 4.83 -15.71
CA PRO A 789 14.94 3.41 -15.28
C PRO A 789 13.52 2.81 -15.28
N ILE A 790 12.53 3.52 -15.83
CA ILE A 790 11.09 3.18 -15.73
C ILE A 790 10.69 2.00 -16.63
N ASP A 791 11.55 1.64 -17.60
CA ASP A 791 11.44 0.49 -18.50
C ASP A 791 10.18 0.44 -19.40
N SER A 792 9.42 1.54 -19.43
CA SER A 792 8.31 1.77 -20.36
C SER A 792 8.82 1.95 -21.81
N PRO A 793 8.05 1.57 -22.85
CA PRO A 793 8.48 1.71 -24.25
C PRO A 793 8.62 3.18 -24.64
N ARG A 794 9.76 3.56 -25.24
CA ARG A 794 10.06 4.94 -25.63
C ARG A 794 9.22 5.38 -26.82
N GLN A 795 8.65 6.58 -26.73
CA GLN A 795 7.93 7.22 -27.84
C GLN A 795 8.60 8.56 -28.23
N PRO A 796 8.64 8.92 -29.53
CA PRO A 796 8.18 8.11 -30.69
C PRO A 796 9.14 6.96 -31.02
N LEU A 797 8.66 5.97 -31.78
CA LEU A 797 9.45 4.77 -32.13
C LEU A 797 10.74 5.11 -32.91
N SER A 798 10.71 6.13 -33.76
CA SER A 798 11.89 6.62 -34.50
C SER A 798 13.01 7.15 -33.59
N LEU A 799 12.66 7.70 -32.42
CA LEU A 799 13.62 8.15 -31.41
C LEU A 799 14.24 6.95 -30.68
N ALA A 800 13.46 5.92 -30.40
CA ALA A 800 13.95 4.65 -29.86
C ALA A 800 14.93 3.98 -30.85
N GLN A 801 14.56 3.92 -32.13
CA GLN A 801 15.41 3.37 -33.19
C GLN A 801 16.74 4.14 -33.30
N LYS A 802 16.71 5.49 -33.29
CA LYS A 802 17.92 6.33 -33.26
C LYS A 802 18.84 5.98 -32.07
N ILE A 803 18.29 5.96 -30.86
CA ILE A 803 19.06 5.70 -29.63
C ILE A 803 19.66 4.29 -29.63
N CYS A 804 18.92 3.28 -30.09
CA CYS A 804 19.46 1.92 -30.20
C CYS A 804 20.57 1.83 -31.27
N VAL A 805 20.40 2.46 -32.44
CA VAL A 805 21.45 2.57 -33.47
C VAL A 805 22.71 3.25 -32.93
N GLU A 806 22.60 4.39 -32.25
CA GLU A 806 23.75 5.10 -31.69
C GLU A 806 24.45 4.29 -30.58
N THR A 807 23.69 3.54 -29.77
CA THR A 807 24.23 2.64 -28.74
C THR A 807 24.96 1.44 -29.37
N LEU A 808 24.44 0.87 -30.46
CA LEU A 808 25.09 -0.19 -31.22
C LEU A 808 26.35 0.33 -31.96
N GLU A 809 26.29 1.49 -32.61
CA GLU A 809 27.44 2.11 -33.27
C GLU A 809 28.56 2.51 -32.29
N TRP A 810 28.21 2.88 -31.06
CA TRP A 810 29.16 3.07 -29.97
C TRP A 810 29.83 1.75 -29.56
N MET A 811 29.03 0.74 -29.21
CA MET A 811 29.53 -0.54 -28.71
C MET A 811 30.37 -1.30 -29.76
N LEU A 812 29.97 -1.29 -31.03
CA LEU A 812 30.59 -2.04 -32.12
C LEU A 812 31.70 -1.27 -32.87
N LYS A 813 32.16 -0.13 -32.34
CA LYS A 813 33.00 0.81 -33.11
C LYS A 813 34.41 0.29 -33.38
N GLN A 814 34.80 0.31 -34.65
CA GLN A 814 36.18 0.16 -35.09
C GLN A 814 36.90 1.53 -34.98
N PHE A 815 38.00 1.62 -34.23
CA PHE A 815 38.79 2.84 -34.11
C PHE A 815 39.71 3.03 -35.32
N SER A 816 39.40 4.00 -36.18
CA SER A 816 40.29 4.51 -37.22
C SER A 816 40.69 5.96 -36.93
N ILE A 817 41.88 6.15 -36.34
CA ILE A 817 42.41 7.49 -36.01
C ILE A 817 43.03 8.13 -37.26
N ASP A 818 42.19 8.64 -38.15
CA ASP A 818 42.61 9.28 -39.40
C ASP A 818 43.10 10.74 -39.16
N LYS A 819 44.21 10.88 -38.44
CA LYS A 819 44.92 12.16 -38.21
C LYS A 819 45.64 12.65 -39.47
N LYS A 820 44.94 12.77 -40.62
CA LYS A 820 45.51 13.30 -41.87
C LYS A 820 44.49 13.72 -42.95
N LEU A 821 43.69 14.77 -42.71
CA LEU A 821 43.14 15.58 -43.83
C LEU A 821 42.66 16.99 -43.41
N LEU A 822 43.62 17.86 -43.07
CA LEU A 822 43.33 19.29 -42.83
C LEU A 822 44.41 20.17 -43.47
N LYS A 823 44.28 20.40 -44.80
CA LYS A 823 44.83 21.58 -45.49
C LYS A 823 44.31 21.77 -46.94
N SER A 824 43.28 22.61 -47.05
CA SER A 824 43.20 23.68 -48.06
C SER A 824 42.94 23.25 -49.54
N PRO A 825 42.74 24.18 -50.52
CA PRO A 825 41.38 24.32 -51.05
C PRO A 825 41.26 24.44 -52.58
N THR A 826 40.08 24.14 -53.13
CA THR A 826 39.74 24.43 -54.54
C THR A 826 38.44 25.20 -54.68
N LYS A 827 38.47 26.22 -55.54
CA LYS A 827 37.34 27.06 -55.95
C LYS A 827 36.63 26.45 -57.16
N ASN A 828 35.34 26.79 -57.34
CA ASN A 828 34.61 26.83 -58.62
C ASN A 828 34.38 25.47 -59.35
N ASN A 829 33.34 25.26 -60.16
CA ASN A 829 32.11 26.04 -60.40
C ASN A 829 31.03 25.16 -61.07
N HIS A 830 29.74 25.50 -60.86
CA HIS A 830 28.58 25.21 -61.73
C HIS A 830 28.15 23.71 -61.92
N SER A 831 26.86 23.37 -62.12
CA SER A 831 25.61 24.17 -62.05
C SER A 831 24.34 23.30 -62.04
N SER A 832 23.31 23.76 -61.32
CA SER A 832 21.85 23.49 -61.51
C SER A 832 21.34 22.03 -61.42
N SER A 833 20.11 21.73 -60.97
CA SER A 833 18.95 22.53 -60.51
C SER A 833 18.29 21.79 -59.30
N GLN A 834 17.22 22.22 -58.61
CA GLN A 834 16.23 23.29 -58.82
C GLN A 834 15.65 23.75 -57.44
N THR A 835 15.07 24.95 -57.34
CA THR A 835 14.51 25.52 -56.08
C THR A 835 12.98 25.35 -55.99
N PRO A 836 12.33 25.56 -54.82
CA PRO A 836 11.88 26.92 -54.46
C PRO A 836 12.33 27.43 -53.06
N ARG A 837 12.04 28.71 -52.77
CA ARG A 837 12.35 29.42 -51.52
C ARG A 837 11.07 29.89 -50.81
N SER A 838 11.17 30.13 -49.50
CA SER A 838 10.67 31.36 -48.87
C SER A 838 11.57 31.75 -47.68
N THR A 839 12.46 32.74 -47.89
CA THR A 839 12.42 34.08 -47.26
C THR A 839 12.76 34.11 -45.76
N PHE A 840 13.99 34.47 -45.35
CA PHE A 840 14.55 35.85 -45.21
C PHE A 840 14.03 36.60 -43.97
N SER A 841 14.84 37.36 -43.21
CA SER A 841 16.29 37.63 -43.31
C SER A 841 16.91 38.18 -42.01
N ASN A 842 18.16 37.77 -41.79
CA ASN A 842 19.33 38.44 -41.18
C ASN A 842 19.17 39.81 -40.48
N PHE A 843 19.98 40.01 -39.42
CA PHE A 843 20.96 41.10 -39.41
C PHE A 843 22.31 40.62 -38.82
N GLU A 844 23.40 41.33 -39.15
CA GLU A 844 24.79 40.93 -38.90
C GLU A 844 25.44 41.61 -37.67
N PRO A 845 26.62 41.15 -37.20
CA PRO A 845 27.17 41.49 -35.87
C PRO A 845 28.21 42.64 -35.88
N MET A 846 28.63 43.12 -34.69
CA MET A 846 29.99 43.63 -34.52
C MET A 846 30.60 43.50 -33.11
N SER A 847 31.88 43.11 -33.14
CA SER A 847 33.02 43.27 -32.23
C SER A 847 32.98 44.20 -30.99
N ASP A 848 33.73 43.74 -29.97
CA ASP A 848 34.65 44.49 -29.07
C ASP A 848 34.12 45.66 -28.19
N TYR A 849 34.40 45.59 -26.88
CA TYR A 849 35.57 46.30 -26.31
C TYR A 849 35.99 45.86 -24.89
N ASN A 850 37.28 45.51 -24.78
CA ASN A 850 38.20 45.54 -23.63
C ASN A 850 37.73 45.54 -22.13
N ASN A 851 37.99 44.42 -21.44
CA ASN A 851 39.25 44.19 -20.68
C ASN A 851 39.72 45.30 -19.68
N ARG A 852 39.73 45.02 -18.35
CA ARG A 852 40.97 44.89 -17.50
C ARG A 852 40.77 44.92 -15.95
N PHE A 853 41.32 43.89 -15.29
CA PHE A 853 42.11 43.91 -14.02
C PHE A 853 41.49 44.43 -12.68
N TYR A 854 41.90 43.94 -11.49
CA TYR A 854 42.90 42.92 -11.11
C TYR A 854 42.65 42.35 -9.70
N LYS A 855 43.13 41.11 -9.46
CA LYS A 855 43.63 40.54 -8.19
C LYS A 855 42.61 40.18 -7.07
N ASP A 856 42.90 39.21 -6.20
CA ASP A 856 44.16 38.46 -5.98
C ASP A 856 44.02 36.91 -6.05
N ASN A 857 45.20 36.28 -6.11
CA ASN A 857 45.60 34.86 -6.23
C ASN A 857 44.73 33.85 -5.41
N CYS A 858 44.61 32.57 -5.79
CA CYS A 858 45.66 31.70 -6.37
C CYS A 858 45.27 30.94 -7.64
N TYR A 859 46.21 30.89 -8.59
CA TYR A 859 46.25 30.01 -9.75
C TYR A 859 47.69 29.49 -9.95
N LEU A 860 47.83 28.28 -10.48
CA LEU A 860 48.99 27.90 -11.30
C LEU A 860 48.52 26.97 -12.43
N ASN A 861 48.91 27.29 -13.65
CA ASN A 861 48.33 26.71 -14.87
C ASN A 861 49.05 25.42 -15.29
N GLN A 862 48.33 24.50 -15.95
CA GLN A 862 48.91 23.60 -16.96
C GLN A 862 47.97 23.40 -18.16
N GLU A 863 48.02 24.34 -19.10
CA GLU A 863 47.88 24.03 -20.52
C GLU A 863 49.18 24.46 -21.24
N ASN A 864 49.42 23.90 -22.43
CA ASN A 864 50.59 24.10 -23.29
C ASN A 864 51.95 23.63 -22.72
N ASN A 865 52.25 22.33 -22.85
CA ASN A 865 53.65 21.90 -22.99
C ASN A 865 53.91 20.59 -23.76
N TYR A 866 53.24 20.37 -24.90
CA TYR A 866 53.57 19.26 -25.84
C TYR A 866 53.81 19.71 -27.30
N HIS A 867 54.47 20.85 -27.48
CA HIS A 867 54.92 21.31 -28.80
C HIS A 867 56.34 21.90 -28.82
N LYS A 868 57.30 21.19 -28.20
CA LYS A 868 58.74 21.40 -28.42
C LYS A 868 59.63 20.25 -27.87
N LEU A 869 59.70 19.12 -28.58
CA LEU A 869 60.82 18.18 -28.40
C LEU A 869 61.14 17.29 -29.63
N GLU A 870 60.82 17.76 -30.84
CA GLU A 870 61.36 17.20 -32.10
C GLU A 870 62.14 18.29 -32.87
N LYS A 871 63.47 18.41 -32.63
CA LYS A 871 64.44 18.93 -33.63
C LYS A 871 65.93 18.85 -33.22
N THR A 872 66.37 17.68 -32.76
CA THR A 872 67.78 17.21 -32.73
C THR A 872 67.70 15.69 -32.54
N ILE A 873 68.33 14.81 -33.32
CA ILE A 873 69.49 14.96 -34.22
C ILE A 873 69.17 14.36 -35.60
N SER A 874 69.69 14.95 -36.67
CA SER A 874 69.74 14.32 -38.00
C SER A 874 71.12 14.46 -38.64
N THR A 875 72.02 13.49 -38.44
CA THR A 875 73.23 13.33 -39.27
C THR A 875 73.82 11.93 -39.15
N LYS A 876 73.86 11.22 -40.29
CA LYS A 876 74.92 10.25 -40.71
C LYS A 876 75.09 8.95 -39.88
N SER A 877 75.42 7.82 -40.48
CA SER A 877 75.34 7.39 -41.89
C SER A 877 75.46 5.85 -42.00
N ASP A 878 75.34 5.35 -43.22
CA ASP A 878 75.84 4.05 -43.70
C ASP A 878 75.13 2.73 -43.33
N GLN A 879 74.50 2.16 -44.37
CA GLN A 879 74.64 0.76 -44.83
C GLN A 879 74.21 -0.39 -43.90
N GLY A 880 73.07 -1.04 -44.19
CA GLY A 880 72.76 -2.34 -43.56
C GLY A 880 71.37 -2.98 -43.78
N LEU A 881 71.04 -3.40 -45.01
CA LEU A 881 70.00 -4.40 -45.36
C LEU A 881 68.52 -4.13 -45.01
N ASN A 882 67.62 -4.74 -45.80
CA ASN A 882 66.17 -4.63 -45.64
C ASN A 882 65.65 -5.61 -44.57
N TYR A 883 64.82 -5.12 -43.64
CA TYR A 883 63.71 -5.88 -43.08
C TYR A 883 62.45 -5.01 -43.05
N HIS A 884 61.39 -5.47 -43.70
CA HIS A 884 60.07 -4.87 -43.55
C HIS A 884 59.47 -5.31 -42.22
N ILE A 885 58.99 -4.37 -41.41
CA ILE A 885 58.19 -4.63 -40.21
C ILE A 885 56.82 -3.96 -40.42
N GLU A 886 55.75 -4.74 -40.25
CA GLU A 886 54.38 -4.30 -40.50
C GLU A 886 53.77 -3.67 -39.23
N HIS A 887 53.61 -2.34 -39.23
CA HIS A 887 52.90 -1.62 -38.15
C HIS A 887 51.45 -1.30 -38.54
N ARG A 888 50.48 -2.16 -38.18
CA ARG A 888 49.03 -1.85 -38.16
C ARG A 888 48.27 -2.63 -37.07
N ASN A 889 47.09 -2.13 -36.71
CA ASN A 889 46.04 -2.76 -35.90
C ASN A 889 46.26 -2.84 -34.37
N THR A 890 46.24 -1.70 -33.69
CA THR A 890 45.95 -1.62 -32.24
C THR A 890 44.52 -1.11 -31.99
N ASP A 891 43.81 -1.79 -31.10
CA ASP A 891 42.51 -1.42 -30.47
C ASP A 891 41.26 -1.16 -31.34
N LEU A 892 41.01 -2.08 -32.27
CA LEU A 892 39.63 -2.41 -32.66
C LEU A 892 38.82 -2.93 -31.45
N TYR A 893 37.52 -2.59 -31.39
CA TYR A 893 36.54 -3.08 -30.40
C TYR A 893 36.87 -2.82 -28.92
N HIS A 894 37.53 -1.70 -28.61
CA HIS A 894 37.92 -1.30 -27.24
C HIS A 894 36.77 -1.35 -26.22
N ILE A 895 35.56 -0.90 -26.58
CA ILE A 895 34.40 -0.90 -25.68
C ILE A 895 33.92 -2.32 -25.35
N LEU A 896 33.89 -3.23 -26.34
CA LEU A 896 33.61 -4.65 -26.08
C LEU A 896 34.69 -5.29 -25.20
N LYS A 897 35.98 -4.94 -25.37
CA LYS A 897 37.05 -5.39 -24.46
C LYS A 897 36.75 -4.99 -23.01
N ILE A 898 36.36 -3.72 -22.77
CA ILE A 898 35.99 -3.24 -21.42
C ILE A 898 34.76 -4.00 -20.88
N LEU A 899 33.68 -4.12 -21.65
CA LEU A 899 32.45 -4.77 -21.20
C LEU A 899 32.67 -6.25 -20.81
N PHE A 900 33.38 -7.03 -21.64
CA PHE A 900 33.71 -8.42 -21.32
C PHE A 900 34.73 -8.55 -20.18
N ALA A 901 35.70 -7.64 -20.08
CA ALA A 901 36.63 -7.64 -18.95
C ALA A 901 35.90 -7.33 -17.62
N PHE A 902 34.95 -6.39 -17.64
CA PHE A 902 34.15 -5.96 -16.48
C PHE A 902 33.18 -7.06 -16.02
N ASN A 903 32.33 -7.58 -16.90
CA ASN A 903 31.53 -8.78 -16.62
C ASN A 903 31.05 -9.44 -17.93
N THR A 904 31.55 -10.64 -18.22
CA THR A 904 31.15 -11.39 -19.41
C THR A 904 29.73 -11.93 -19.31
N HIS A 905 29.32 -12.54 -18.19
CA HIS A 905 28.00 -13.18 -18.10
C HIS A 905 26.82 -12.20 -18.27
N LYS A 906 26.90 -10.97 -17.74
CA LYS A 906 25.86 -9.95 -17.94
C LYS A 906 25.91 -9.33 -19.34
N THR A 907 27.05 -9.32 -20.03
CA THR A 907 27.21 -8.63 -21.33
C THR A 907 26.43 -9.23 -22.52
N LEU A 908 26.66 -10.45 -23.00
CA LEU A 908 26.21 -11.65 -22.30
C LEU A 908 24.67 -11.63 -22.28
N SER A 909 24.06 -11.71 -21.09
CA SER A 909 22.61 -11.59 -20.90
C SER A 909 21.97 -10.38 -21.59
N VAL A 910 22.56 -9.18 -21.55
CA VAL A 910 21.96 -7.97 -22.14
C VAL A 910 21.88 -8.09 -23.66
N LEU A 911 22.95 -8.55 -24.32
CA LEU A 911 22.97 -8.81 -25.75
C LEU A 911 21.93 -9.88 -26.15
N ASN A 912 21.73 -10.91 -25.33
CA ASN A 912 20.68 -11.91 -25.56
C ASN A 912 19.28 -11.30 -25.49
N ASN A 913 19.00 -10.51 -24.45
CA ASN A 913 17.70 -9.88 -24.23
C ASN A 913 17.39 -8.85 -25.34
N ALA A 914 18.39 -8.07 -25.75
CA ALA A 914 18.31 -7.18 -26.88
C ALA A 914 18.00 -7.94 -28.18
N MET A 915 18.81 -8.95 -28.54
CA MET A 915 18.64 -9.71 -29.78
C MET A 915 17.33 -10.48 -29.87
N ASN A 916 16.72 -10.87 -28.76
CA ASN A 916 15.42 -11.55 -28.73
C ASN A 916 14.21 -10.59 -28.59
N SER A 917 14.43 -9.27 -28.63
CA SER A 917 13.35 -8.29 -28.66
C SER A 917 12.80 -8.08 -30.08
N GLU A 918 11.47 -8.05 -30.23
CA GLU A 918 10.79 -7.73 -31.51
C GLU A 918 11.19 -6.35 -32.07
N PHE A 919 11.67 -5.46 -31.20
CA PHE A 919 12.11 -4.11 -31.52
C PHE A 919 13.41 -4.09 -32.33
N ILE A 920 14.41 -4.88 -31.96
CA ILE A 920 15.73 -4.82 -32.62
C ILE A 920 15.73 -5.43 -34.02
N GLU A 921 14.80 -6.34 -34.31
CA GLU A 921 14.66 -6.96 -35.64
C GLU A 921 14.16 -5.96 -36.70
N GLN A 922 13.58 -4.85 -36.27
CA GLN A 922 13.19 -3.72 -37.13
C GLN A 922 14.37 -2.76 -37.42
N ILE A 923 15.54 -2.98 -36.81
CA ILE A 923 16.70 -2.09 -36.90
C ILE A 923 17.74 -2.65 -37.86
N VAL A 924 18.26 -1.76 -38.71
CA VAL A 924 19.17 -2.09 -39.81
C VAL A 924 20.34 -1.10 -39.78
N LEU A 925 21.57 -1.63 -39.73
CA LEU A 925 22.82 -0.88 -39.65
C LEU A 925 23.53 -0.83 -41.01
N VAL A 926 24.28 0.24 -41.24
CA VAL A 926 25.03 0.49 -42.49
C VAL A 926 26.52 0.40 -42.22
N MET A 927 27.08 -0.80 -42.34
CA MET A 927 28.47 -1.07 -41.98
C MET A 927 29.45 -0.68 -43.11
N PRO A 928 30.64 -0.15 -42.79
CA PRO A 928 31.77 -0.19 -43.72
C PRO A 928 32.18 -1.65 -43.98
N GLU A 929 32.78 -1.94 -45.13
CA GLU A 929 33.32 -3.28 -45.38
C GLU A 929 34.61 -3.49 -44.57
N SER A 930 34.66 -4.57 -43.78
CA SER A 930 35.82 -4.95 -42.99
C SER A 930 36.99 -5.35 -43.88
N SER A 931 38.14 -4.71 -43.69
CA SER A 931 39.34 -4.92 -44.51
C SER A 931 40.13 -6.16 -44.08
N ILE A 932 39.52 -7.34 -44.21
CA ILE A 932 40.17 -8.64 -43.94
C ILE A 932 40.25 -9.41 -45.27
N THR A 933 41.45 -9.47 -45.83
CA THR A 933 41.77 -10.36 -46.95
C THR A 933 41.79 -11.81 -46.49
N TYR A 934 41.02 -12.69 -47.15
CA TYR A 934 41.09 -14.13 -46.94
C TYR A 934 42.52 -14.66 -47.09
N ILE A 935 43.04 -15.34 -46.06
CA ILE A 935 44.24 -16.18 -46.14
C ILE A 935 43.76 -17.63 -46.10
N GLY A 936 43.60 -18.23 -47.28
CA GLY A 936 42.93 -19.53 -47.42
C GLY A 936 42.88 -20.03 -48.87
N GLY A 937 43.98 -19.91 -49.61
CA GLY A 937 44.06 -20.35 -51.01
C GLY A 937 45.51 -20.54 -51.48
N ILE A 938 45.74 -21.59 -52.26
CA ILE A 938 47.05 -21.94 -52.82
C ILE A 938 47.45 -20.89 -53.89
N PRO A 939 48.69 -20.37 -53.89
CA PRO A 939 49.10 -19.37 -54.88
C PRO A 939 49.29 -19.99 -56.26
N ASN A 940 48.41 -19.65 -57.20
CA ASN A 940 48.65 -19.76 -58.64
C ASN A 940 48.57 -18.37 -59.28
N GLN A 941 49.20 -18.21 -60.44
CA GLN A 941 49.73 -16.94 -60.94
C GLN A 941 48.70 -16.06 -61.69
N SER A 942 49.01 -14.76 -61.80
CA SER A 942 48.37 -13.72 -62.67
C SER A 942 46.84 -13.58 -62.55
N ASP A 943 46.31 -12.52 -61.94
CA ASP A 943 46.33 -11.18 -62.56
C ASP A 943 46.11 -10.03 -61.55
N SER A 944 46.33 -8.78 -61.99
CA SER A 944 46.23 -7.59 -61.13
C SER A 944 44.78 -7.17 -60.82
N PRO A 945 44.37 -7.05 -59.54
CA PRO A 945 43.04 -6.55 -59.19
C PRO A 945 42.95 -5.03 -59.39
N LYS A 946 41.98 -4.59 -60.19
CA LYS A 946 41.64 -3.17 -60.35
C LYS A 946 40.85 -2.68 -59.13
N PHE A 947 41.18 -1.51 -58.60
CA PHE A 947 40.42 -0.88 -57.51
C PHE A 947 38.97 -0.59 -57.93
N ILE A 948 38.04 -1.43 -57.47
CA ILE A 948 36.60 -1.16 -57.51
C ILE A 948 36.23 -0.51 -56.17
N LYS A 949 35.47 0.59 -56.21
CA LYS A 949 34.93 1.21 -54.98
C LYS A 949 33.86 0.28 -54.39
N SER A 950 34.07 -0.15 -53.16
CA SER A 950 33.15 -1.02 -52.42
C SER A 950 31.81 -0.34 -52.15
N ALA A 951 30.73 -1.14 -52.12
CA ALA A 951 29.40 -0.70 -51.75
C ALA A 951 29.19 -0.90 -50.23
N LYS A 952 28.56 0.08 -49.56
CA LYS A 952 28.17 -0.05 -48.16
C LYS A 952 27.19 -1.21 -48.00
N LYS A 953 27.45 -2.14 -47.08
CA LYS A 953 26.56 -3.27 -46.80
C LYS A 953 25.55 -2.89 -45.71
N VAL A 954 24.29 -3.14 -46.02
CA VAL A 954 23.14 -2.91 -45.15
C VAL A 954 22.81 -4.26 -44.50
N LYS A 955 22.82 -4.34 -43.17
CA LYS A 955 22.64 -5.58 -42.39
C LYS A 955 21.65 -5.34 -41.24
N SER A 956 20.89 -6.37 -40.84
CA SER A 956 20.10 -6.28 -39.60
C SER A 956 21.01 -6.02 -38.40
N ALA A 957 20.50 -5.36 -37.36
CA ALA A 957 21.23 -5.15 -36.11
C ALA A 957 21.75 -6.47 -35.53
N THR A 958 20.93 -7.53 -35.56
CA THR A 958 21.28 -8.88 -35.09
C THR A 958 22.46 -9.51 -35.85
N GLN A 959 22.48 -9.39 -37.19
CA GLN A 959 23.60 -9.86 -38.01
C GLN A 959 24.86 -9.04 -37.72
N ALA A 960 24.75 -7.71 -37.66
CA ALA A 960 25.89 -6.83 -37.40
C ALA A 960 26.53 -7.04 -36.02
N THR A 961 25.73 -7.32 -34.98
CA THR A 961 26.25 -7.74 -33.67
C THR A 961 26.96 -9.10 -33.73
N ALA A 962 26.41 -10.06 -34.47
CA ALA A 962 27.02 -11.39 -34.61
C ALA A 962 28.34 -11.33 -35.40
N ASP A 963 28.40 -10.55 -36.49
CA ASP A 963 29.62 -10.31 -37.27
C ASP A 963 30.72 -9.68 -36.41
N ALA A 964 30.40 -8.63 -35.65
CA ALA A 964 31.35 -7.90 -34.83
C ALA A 964 31.89 -8.74 -33.66
N LEU A 965 31.04 -9.57 -33.04
CA LEU A 965 31.46 -10.54 -32.02
C LEU A 965 32.32 -11.66 -32.63
N LEU A 966 32.04 -12.09 -33.85
CA LEU A 966 32.88 -13.05 -34.58
C LEU A 966 34.24 -12.45 -34.94
N GLU A 967 34.31 -11.21 -35.42
CA GLU A 967 35.57 -10.50 -35.69
C GLU A 967 36.36 -10.27 -34.40
N PHE A 968 35.69 -9.89 -33.31
CA PHE A 968 36.28 -9.80 -31.97
C PHE A 968 36.89 -11.14 -31.52
N LEU A 969 36.17 -12.25 -31.70
CA LEU A 969 36.65 -13.59 -31.35
C LEU A 969 37.85 -13.99 -32.22
N GLN A 970 37.82 -13.72 -33.53
CA GLN A 970 38.92 -13.95 -34.47
C GLN A 970 40.16 -13.10 -34.19
N ILE A 971 40.01 -11.89 -33.65
CA ILE A 971 41.15 -11.04 -33.24
C ILE A 971 41.78 -11.60 -31.96
N ASN A 972 40.97 -11.88 -30.94
CA ASN A 972 41.46 -12.24 -29.60
C ASN A 972 41.81 -13.73 -29.42
N SER A 973 41.42 -14.62 -30.35
CA SER A 973 41.81 -16.04 -30.31
C SER A 973 43.19 -16.34 -30.90
N LYS A 974 43.77 -15.44 -31.72
CA LYS A 974 45.08 -15.63 -32.37
C LYS A 974 46.23 -16.06 -31.43
N PRO A 975 46.36 -15.57 -30.18
CA PRO A 975 47.37 -16.05 -29.25
C PRO A 975 47.30 -17.56 -28.98
N LEU A 976 46.10 -18.15 -28.94
CA LEU A 976 45.88 -19.57 -28.62
C LEU A 976 46.50 -20.53 -29.65
N ALA A 977 46.71 -20.07 -30.88
CA ALA A 977 47.35 -20.89 -31.92
C ALA A 977 48.86 -21.06 -31.69
N LEU A 978 49.52 -20.04 -31.12
CA LEU A 978 50.98 -20.02 -30.90
C LEU A 978 51.41 -20.93 -29.74
N GLU A 979 50.52 -21.18 -28.77
CA GLU A 979 50.76 -22.07 -27.62
C GLU A 979 50.90 -23.55 -28.01
N THR A 980 50.73 -23.91 -29.29
CA THR A 980 50.90 -25.29 -29.78
C THR A 980 52.35 -25.66 -30.16
N VAL A 981 53.31 -24.74 -30.05
CA VAL A 981 54.73 -24.99 -30.39
C VAL A 981 55.65 -24.63 -29.22
N ASN A 982 56.23 -25.67 -28.61
CA ASN A 982 57.34 -25.65 -27.65
C ASN A 982 57.11 -24.90 -26.32
N GLU A 983 56.67 -25.62 -25.28
CA GLU A 983 56.82 -25.23 -23.87
C GLU A 983 58.30 -25.32 -23.40
N ALA A 984 59.19 -24.56 -24.03
CA ALA A 984 60.55 -24.34 -23.58
C ALA A 984 61.08 -22.99 -24.06
N SER A 985 61.62 -22.20 -23.12
CA SER A 985 62.32 -20.91 -23.37
C SER A 985 61.54 -19.83 -24.14
N TYR A 986 60.64 -19.12 -23.45
CA TYR A 986 60.44 -17.68 -23.69
C TYR A 986 60.47 -16.90 -22.37
N SER A 987 61.59 -16.21 -22.14
CA SER A 987 61.80 -15.29 -21.01
C SER A 987 62.44 -14.00 -21.52
N GLN A 988 61.77 -13.34 -22.46
CA GLN A 988 62.19 -12.04 -23.01
C GLN A 988 61.01 -11.07 -23.08
N GLU A 989 61.15 -9.98 -22.34
CA GLU A 989 60.61 -8.63 -22.59
C GLU A 989 59.21 -8.53 -23.23
N TYR A 990 58.18 -8.79 -22.42
CA TYR A 990 56.80 -8.40 -22.75
C TYR A 990 56.62 -6.89 -22.47
N ASN A 991 56.46 -6.08 -23.52
CA ASN A 991 56.29 -4.62 -23.36
C ASN A 991 54.92 -4.29 -22.71
N PRO A 992 54.86 -3.45 -21.65
CA PRO A 992 53.60 -3.18 -20.93
C PRO A 992 52.51 -2.44 -21.72
N GLU A 993 52.82 -1.88 -22.89
CA GLU A 993 51.90 -1.07 -23.71
C GLU A 993 51.02 -1.90 -24.67
N GLN A 994 51.02 -3.23 -24.57
CA GLN A 994 50.21 -4.10 -25.44
C GLN A 994 48.94 -4.62 -24.75
N SER A 995 47.80 -4.47 -25.44
CA SER A 995 46.44 -4.53 -24.90
C SER A 995 46.13 -5.75 -24.02
N PHE A 996 45.43 -5.49 -22.91
CA PHE A 996 44.88 -6.52 -22.00
C PHE A 996 44.14 -7.64 -22.75
N TRP A 997 44.52 -8.89 -22.45
CA TRP A 997 43.95 -10.08 -23.07
C TRP A 997 42.75 -10.64 -22.27
N VAL A 998 41.68 -10.95 -22.99
CA VAL A 998 40.33 -11.18 -22.44
C VAL A 998 40.18 -12.50 -21.64
N GLY A 999 41.08 -13.48 -21.82
CA GLY A 999 41.06 -14.75 -21.10
C GLY A 999 40.37 -15.91 -21.85
N ARG A 1000 40.94 -17.12 -21.77
CA ARG A 1000 40.40 -18.34 -22.41
C ARG A 1000 38.92 -18.57 -22.06
N GLU A 1001 38.56 -18.43 -20.79
CA GLU A 1001 37.21 -18.68 -20.28
C GLU A 1001 36.17 -17.73 -20.89
N LYS A 1002 36.48 -16.43 -20.87
CA LYS A 1002 35.62 -15.37 -21.42
C LYS A 1002 35.49 -15.49 -22.96
N LEU A 1003 36.57 -15.89 -23.65
CA LEU A 1003 36.51 -16.22 -25.09
C LEU A 1003 35.65 -17.46 -25.37
N GLY A 1004 35.69 -18.48 -24.51
CA GLY A 1004 34.82 -19.66 -24.60
C GLY A 1004 33.34 -19.31 -24.44
N LEU A 1005 32.98 -18.47 -23.46
CA LEU A 1005 31.61 -17.98 -23.27
C LEU A 1005 31.09 -17.20 -24.50
N ILE A 1006 31.93 -16.36 -25.12
CA ILE A 1006 31.59 -15.64 -26.36
C ILE A 1006 31.37 -16.62 -27.53
N ALA A 1007 32.18 -17.68 -27.64
CA ALA A 1007 32.00 -18.72 -28.66
C ALA A 1007 30.72 -19.54 -28.44
N CYS A 1008 30.38 -19.89 -27.18
CA CYS A 1008 29.11 -20.53 -26.82
C CYS A 1008 27.91 -19.68 -27.24
N PHE A 1009 27.97 -18.37 -26.96
CA PHE A 1009 26.93 -17.41 -27.29
C PHE A 1009 26.71 -17.29 -28.80
N LEU A 1010 27.78 -17.16 -29.59
CA LEU A 1010 27.70 -17.11 -31.05
C LEU A 1010 27.10 -18.40 -31.64
N ALA A 1011 27.50 -19.57 -31.15
CA ALA A 1011 26.93 -20.85 -31.57
C ALA A 1011 25.43 -20.96 -31.20
N GLN A 1012 25.04 -20.55 -29.99
CA GLN A 1012 23.64 -20.56 -29.56
C GLN A 1012 22.76 -19.59 -30.37
N ILE A 1013 23.25 -18.39 -30.67
CA ILE A 1013 22.55 -17.41 -31.51
C ILE A 1013 22.34 -17.95 -32.92
N PHE A 1014 23.40 -18.48 -33.53
CA PHE A 1014 23.33 -19.08 -34.87
C PHE A 1014 22.30 -20.22 -34.92
N VAL A 1015 22.29 -21.10 -33.91
CA VAL A 1015 21.29 -22.17 -33.80
C VAL A 1015 19.87 -21.65 -33.59
N SER A 1016 19.68 -20.68 -32.70
CA SER A 1016 18.34 -20.17 -32.35
C SER A 1016 17.69 -19.31 -33.44
N LYS A 1017 18.49 -18.67 -34.31
CA LYS A 1017 18.01 -17.79 -35.38
C LYS A 1017 18.36 -18.27 -36.79
N TYR A 1018 18.76 -19.52 -36.98
CA TYR A 1018 18.94 -20.07 -38.33
C TYR A 1018 17.60 -20.10 -39.09
N PRO A 1019 17.51 -19.63 -40.36
CA PRO A 1019 18.58 -19.15 -41.26
C PRO A 1019 18.65 -17.60 -41.36
N LEU A 1020 18.09 -16.85 -40.41
CA LEU A 1020 18.05 -15.38 -40.41
C LEU A 1020 19.43 -14.73 -40.16
N ILE A 1021 20.37 -15.47 -39.59
CA ILE A 1021 21.77 -15.07 -39.41
C ILE A 1021 22.64 -15.98 -40.29
N TYR A 1022 23.47 -15.38 -41.14
CA TYR A 1022 24.41 -16.06 -42.02
C TYR A 1022 25.84 -15.81 -41.56
N PHE A 1023 26.62 -16.88 -41.37
CA PHE A 1023 28.06 -16.78 -41.15
C PHE A 1023 28.84 -17.15 -42.42
N PRO A 1024 30.02 -16.56 -42.66
CA PRO A 1024 30.89 -16.95 -43.77
C PRO A 1024 31.29 -18.42 -43.72
N ASP A 1025 31.49 -19.03 -44.88
CA ASP A 1025 31.97 -20.40 -45.02
C ASP A 1025 33.25 -20.66 -44.17
N ALA A 1026 33.34 -21.84 -43.56
CA ALA A 1026 34.35 -22.25 -42.56
C ALA A 1026 34.24 -21.59 -41.16
N THR A 1027 33.25 -20.75 -40.87
CA THR A 1027 32.99 -20.23 -39.51
C THR A 1027 32.59 -21.34 -38.52
N ASP A 1028 31.90 -22.36 -39.00
CA ASP A 1028 31.56 -23.60 -38.27
C ASP A 1028 32.81 -24.31 -37.72
N ASN A 1029 33.83 -24.43 -38.56
CA ASN A 1029 35.12 -25.04 -38.24
C ASN A 1029 35.94 -24.14 -37.30
N PHE A 1030 35.86 -22.82 -37.47
CA PHE A 1030 36.48 -21.85 -36.56
C PHE A 1030 35.86 -21.91 -35.16
N LEU A 1031 34.54 -21.78 -35.03
CA LEU A 1031 33.84 -21.85 -33.73
C LEU A 1031 34.06 -23.21 -33.05
N THR A 1032 34.02 -24.31 -33.81
CA THR A 1032 34.36 -25.66 -33.31
C THR A 1032 35.77 -25.70 -32.73
N ARG A 1033 36.78 -25.21 -33.45
CA ARG A 1033 38.17 -25.17 -32.96
C ARG A 1033 38.32 -24.30 -31.71
N VAL A 1034 37.68 -23.13 -31.67
CA VAL A 1034 37.73 -22.24 -30.49
C VAL A 1034 37.09 -22.93 -29.29
N LEU A 1035 35.86 -23.46 -29.39
CA LEU A 1035 35.17 -24.17 -28.31
C LEU A 1035 35.99 -25.34 -27.73
N LEU A 1036 36.75 -26.04 -28.56
CA LEU A 1036 37.64 -27.14 -28.17
C LEU A 1036 38.98 -26.68 -27.56
N GLN A 1037 39.41 -25.44 -27.81
CA GLN A 1037 40.65 -24.85 -27.28
C GLN A 1037 40.43 -23.98 -26.02
N THR A 1038 39.23 -23.41 -25.84
CA THR A 1038 38.90 -22.52 -24.73
C THR A 1038 38.18 -23.19 -23.56
N SER A 1039 37.87 -24.49 -23.66
CA SER A 1039 37.17 -25.23 -22.62
C SER A 1039 37.99 -25.34 -21.33
N THR A 1040 37.44 -24.88 -20.20
CA THR A 1040 37.99 -25.10 -18.85
C THR A 1040 37.01 -25.90 -18.01
N LEU A 1041 37.43 -26.35 -16.82
CA LEU A 1041 36.57 -27.13 -15.91
C LEU A 1041 35.23 -26.43 -15.55
N GLN A 1042 35.18 -25.09 -15.66
CA GLN A 1042 33.94 -24.32 -15.43
C GLN A 1042 33.08 -24.25 -16.70
N THR A 1043 33.67 -23.95 -17.86
CA THR A 1043 32.94 -23.76 -19.13
C THR A 1043 32.62 -25.06 -19.88
N LEU A 1044 33.21 -26.20 -19.49
CA LEU A 1044 33.12 -27.50 -20.19
C LEU A 1044 31.69 -27.86 -20.62
N ASN A 1045 30.73 -27.83 -19.69
CA ASN A 1045 29.34 -28.20 -19.97
C ASN A 1045 28.67 -27.26 -20.99
N GLU A 1046 29.00 -25.97 -20.96
CA GLU A 1046 28.43 -24.96 -21.86
C GLU A 1046 29.04 -25.05 -23.26
N CYS A 1047 30.36 -25.21 -23.34
CA CYS A 1047 31.06 -25.42 -24.62
C CYS A 1047 30.62 -26.73 -25.30
N GLU A 1048 30.43 -27.80 -24.53
CA GLU A 1048 29.91 -29.06 -25.04
C GLU A 1048 28.45 -28.94 -25.52
N ASN A 1049 27.58 -28.25 -24.76
CA ASN A 1049 26.20 -27.96 -25.18
C ASN A 1049 26.15 -27.13 -26.48
N ALA A 1050 26.99 -26.09 -26.57
CA ALA A 1050 27.07 -25.20 -27.72
C ALA A 1050 27.53 -25.97 -28.97
N LEU A 1051 28.55 -26.82 -28.84
CA LEU A 1051 29.05 -27.65 -29.93
C LEU A 1051 28.03 -28.73 -30.36
N GLU A 1052 27.37 -29.40 -29.41
CA GLU A 1052 26.31 -30.38 -29.71
C GLU A 1052 25.16 -29.74 -30.52
N ASN A 1053 24.81 -28.49 -30.19
CA ASN A 1053 23.76 -27.75 -30.90
C ASN A 1053 24.22 -27.24 -32.27
N LEU A 1054 25.45 -26.75 -32.41
CA LEU A 1054 26.02 -26.33 -33.70
C LEU A 1054 26.09 -27.51 -34.71
N LEU A 1055 26.48 -28.69 -34.22
CA LEU A 1055 26.56 -29.92 -35.03
C LEU A 1055 25.22 -30.42 -35.57
N LYS A 1056 24.08 -30.05 -34.95
CA LYS A 1056 22.72 -30.41 -35.43
C LYS A 1056 22.30 -29.64 -36.68
N ILE A 1057 22.98 -28.53 -37.01
CA ILE A 1057 22.69 -27.70 -38.19
C ILE A 1057 23.81 -27.84 -39.23
N CYS A 1058 25.07 -27.88 -38.80
CA CYS A 1058 26.25 -27.87 -39.68
C CYS A 1058 26.63 -29.26 -40.23
N SER A 1059 25.69 -30.21 -40.29
CA SER A 1059 25.92 -31.56 -40.81
C SER A 1059 25.73 -31.63 -42.33
N PRO A 1060 26.62 -32.27 -43.12
CA PRO A 1060 27.78 -33.07 -42.69
C PRO A 1060 29.10 -32.28 -42.62
N PHE A 1061 29.89 -32.52 -41.57
CA PHE A 1061 31.27 -32.04 -41.46
C PHE A 1061 32.21 -32.80 -42.40
N SER A 1062 33.17 -32.11 -43.01
CA SER A 1062 34.10 -32.67 -43.99
C SER A 1062 35.23 -33.53 -43.40
N ASN A 1063 35.81 -33.13 -42.25
CA ASN A 1063 36.89 -33.85 -41.56
C ASN A 1063 36.43 -34.47 -40.23
N THR A 1064 35.60 -35.51 -40.28
CA THR A 1064 35.06 -36.18 -39.07
C THR A 1064 36.13 -36.82 -38.17
N GLN A 1065 37.22 -37.35 -38.75
CA GLN A 1065 38.27 -38.05 -37.99
C GLN A 1065 39.12 -37.10 -37.13
N GLU A 1066 39.59 -35.97 -37.71
CA GLU A 1066 40.32 -34.94 -36.94
C GLU A 1066 39.45 -34.37 -35.80
N LEU A 1067 38.16 -34.18 -36.07
CA LEU A 1067 37.21 -33.66 -35.09
C LEU A 1067 37.01 -34.63 -33.93
N ILE A 1068 36.91 -35.95 -34.19
CA ILE A 1068 36.86 -36.99 -33.15
C ILE A 1068 38.12 -36.96 -32.27
N GLU A 1069 39.31 -36.76 -32.82
CA GLU A 1069 40.53 -36.63 -32.01
C GLU A 1069 40.54 -35.37 -31.12
N MET A 1070 40.10 -34.23 -31.65
CA MET A 1070 40.05 -32.98 -30.87
C MET A 1070 39.00 -33.05 -29.76
N VAL A 1071 37.80 -33.57 -30.04
CA VAL A 1071 36.72 -33.81 -29.07
C VAL A 1071 37.15 -34.79 -27.97
N LYS A 1072 37.95 -35.82 -28.32
CA LYS A 1072 38.52 -36.75 -27.35
C LYS A 1072 39.60 -36.09 -26.47
N LYS A 1073 40.36 -35.12 -26.99
CA LYS A 1073 41.34 -34.34 -26.22
C LYS A 1073 40.68 -33.30 -25.28
N SER A 1074 39.51 -32.77 -25.63
CA SER A 1074 38.77 -31.79 -24.80
C SER A 1074 37.82 -32.40 -23.76
N GLY A 1075 37.65 -33.72 -23.75
CA GLY A 1075 36.75 -34.42 -22.81
C GLY A 1075 35.25 -34.20 -23.07
N PHE A 1076 34.86 -33.89 -24.32
CA PHE A 1076 33.46 -33.66 -24.69
C PHE A 1076 32.74 -34.97 -25.05
N TYR A 1077 32.52 -35.82 -24.04
CA TYR A 1077 32.01 -37.19 -24.20
C TYR A 1077 30.59 -37.31 -24.77
N ARG A 1078 29.71 -36.30 -24.62
CA ARG A 1078 28.37 -36.28 -25.23
C ARG A 1078 28.45 -36.05 -26.73
N VAL A 1079 29.23 -35.05 -27.15
CA VAL A 1079 29.52 -34.78 -28.57
C VAL A 1079 30.23 -35.98 -29.19
N LEU A 1080 31.20 -36.57 -28.49
CA LEU A 1080 31.90 -37.79 -28.92
C LEU A 1080 30.92 -38.96 -29.16
N GLY A 1081 29.91 -39.12 -28.30
CA GLY A 1081 28.86 -40.12 -28.46
C GLY A 1081 27.96 -39.89 -29.69
N VAL A 1082 27.63 -38.63 -30.00
CA VAL A 1082 26.88 -38.27 -31.22
C VAL A 1082 27.71 -38.57 -32.48
N LEU A 1083 29.00 -38.24 -32.46
CA LEU A 1083 29.92 -38.51 -33.57
C LEU A 1083 30.08 -40.01 -33.82
N TYR A 1084 30.31 -40.82 -32.78
CA TYR A 1084 30.43 -42.27 -32.94
C TYR A 1084 29.13 -42.94 -33.42
N LYS A 1085 27.95 -42.41 -33.07
CA LYS A 1085 26.67 -42.84 -33.69
C LYS A 1085 26.64 -42.54 -35.18
N SER A 1086 27.03 -41.34 -35.61
CA SER A 1086 27.06 -40.97 -37.04
C SER A 1086 28.07 -41.77 -37.87
N THR A 1087 29.12 -42.32 -37.25
CA THR A 1087 30.08 -43.24 -37.89
C THR A 1087 29.75 -44.73 -37.68
N SER A 1088 28.58 -45.06 -37.12
CA SER A 1088 28.12 -46.42 -36.78
C SER A 1088 29.06 -47.23 -35.85
N GLN A 1089 29.89 -46.55 -35.05
CA GLN A 1089 30.89 -47.16 -34.15
C GLN A 1089 30.29 -47.47 -32.76
N LEU A 1090 29.24 -48.29 -32.72
CA LEU A 1090 28.42 -48.53 -31.52
C LEU A 1090 29.20 -48.88 -30.24
N PRO A 1091 30.25 -49.74 -30.24
CA PRO A 1091 31.01 -50.04 -29.03
C PRO A 1091 31.63 -48.78 -28.39
N LEU A 1092 32.13 -47.87 -29.22
CA LEU A 1092 32.73 -46.61 -28.76
C LEU A 1092 31.68 -45.63 -28.22
N VAL A 1093 30.42 -45.70 -28.68
CA VAL A 1093 29.31 -44.92 -28.10
C VAL A 1093 29.16 -45.24 -26.62
N ILE A 1094 29.10 -46.54 -26.24
CA ILE A 1094 29.02 -46.95 -24.83
C ILE A 1094 30.27 -46.54 -24.06
N GLN A 1095 31.46 -46.72 -24.65
CA GLN A 1095 32.73 -46.31 -24.04
C GLN A 1095 32.74 -44.82 -23.65
N THR A 1096 32.12 -43.93 -24.44
CA THR A 1096 32.01 -42.49 -24.08
C THR A 1096 31.25 -42.22 -22.79
N TYR A 1097 30.40 -43.13 -22.32
CA TYR A 1097 29.73 -42.99 -21.02
C TYR A 1097 30.61 -43.52 -19.88
N PHE A 1098 31.37 -44.60 -20.11
CA PHE A 1098 32.29 -45.13 -19.11
C PHE A 1098 33.43 -44.15 -18.80
N ASP A 1099 33.95 -43.48 -19.84
CA ASP A 1099 35.09 -42.55 -19.74
C ASP A 1099 34.70 -41.15 -19.24
N ASP A 1100 33.41 -40.82 -19.20
CA ASP A 1100 32.88 -39.56 -18.68
C ASP A 1100 33.27 -39.34 -17.19
N HIS A 1101 33.26 -38.10 -16.72
CA HIS A 1101 33.35 -37.79 -15.28
C HIS A 1101 31.96 -37.55 -14.64
N ASN A 1102 30.93 -37.30 -15.44
CA ASN A 1102 29.57 -37.03 -14.97
C ASN A 1102 28.83 -38.30 -14.52
N SER A 1103 28.71 -38.49 -13.20
CA SER A 1103 28.06 -39.64 -12.57
C SER A 1103 26.57 -39.80 -12.91
N ASN A 1104 25.88 -38.72 -13.30
CA ASN A 1104 24.48 -38.80 -13.75
C ASN A 1104 24.39 -39.30 -15.20
N ARG A 1105 25.33 -38.90 -16.09
CA ARG A 1105 25.39 -39.47 -17.44
C ARG A 1105 25.73 -40.96 -17.42
N LYS A 1106 26.63 -41.42 -16.54
CA LYS A 1106 26.94 -42.87 -16.41
C LYS A 1106 25.72 -43.76 -16.18
N LYS A 1107 24.75 -43.31 -15.39
CA LYS A 1107 23.51 -44.07 -15.12
C LYS A 1107 22.62 -44.23 -16.36
N LEU A 1108 22.72 -43.32 -17.34
CA LEU A 1108 21.96 -43.37 -18.59
C LEU A 1108 22.49 -44.39 -19.61
N VAL A 1109 23.63 -45.06 -19.34
CA VAL A 1109 24.18 -46.13 -20.19
C VAL A 1109 23.12 -47.17 -20.54
N PHE A 1110 22.39 -47.68 -19.55
CA PHE A 1110 21.40 -48.73 -19.75
C PHE A 1110 20.28 -48.28 -20.69
N ASN A 1111 19.80 -47.03 -20.54
CA ASN A 1111 18.79 -46.45 -21.42
C ASN A 1111 19.29 -46.28 -22.86
N GLU A 1112 20.59 -46.00 -23.06
CA GLU A 1112 21.19 -45.94 -24.39
C GLU A 1112 21.39 -47.35 -24.98
N ILE A 1113 21.76 -48.35 -24.18
CA ILE A 1113 21.84 -49.75 -24.63
C ILE A 1113 20.44 -50.23 -25.09
N PHE A 1114 19.41 -50.03 -24.27
CA PHE A 1114 18.03 -50.38 -24.65
C PHE A 1114 17.63 -49.70 -25.97
N LYS A 1115 17.96 -48.42 -26.17
CA LYS A 1115 17.71 -47.72 -27.44
C LYS A 1115 18.44 -48.36 -28.62
N LEU A 1116 19.75 -48.59 -28.51
CA LEU A 1116 20.58 -49.13 -29.59
C LEU A 1116 20.19 -50.57 -30.01
N PHE A 1117 19.67 -51.39 -29.09
CA PHE A 1117 19.12 -52.70 -29.44
C PHE A 1117 17.66 -52.64 -29.94
N SER A 1118 16.86 -51.65 -29.50
CA SER A 1118 15.49 -51.42 -30.01
C SER A 1118 15.41 -50.75 -31.39
N ALA A 1119 16.50 -50.12 -31.84
CA ALA A 1119 16.62 -49.48 -33.15
C ALA A 1119 16.43 -50.49 -34.30
N SER A 1120 15.88 -50.03 -35.43
CA SER A 1120 15.58 -50.92 -36.56
C SER A 1120 16.85 -51.47 -37.22
N ASP A 1121 16.73 -52.57 -37.96
CA ASP A 1121 17.84 -53.12 -38.75
C ASP A 1121 18.18 -52.26 -39.99
N GLU A 1122 17.38 -51.22 -40.28
CA GLU A 1122 17.72 -50.16 -41.25
C GLU A 1122 18.64 -49.09 -40.64
N GLU A 1123 18.56 -48.83 -39.34
CA GLU A 1123 19.43 -47.87 -38.64
C GLU A 1123 20.81 -48.48 -38.27
N TYR A 1124 20.84 -49.72 -37.79
CA TYR A 1124 22.08 -50.41 -37.42
C TYR A 1124 22.11 -51.87 -37.85
N SER A 1125 23.17 -52.27 -38.56
CA SER A 1125 23.33 -53.64 -39.04
C SER A 1125 23.49 -54.65 -37.91
N GLN A 1126 23.02 -55.88 -38.14
CA GLN A 1126 23.14 -56.99 -37.18
C GLN A 1126 24.60 -57.28 -36.78
N GLN A 1127 25.56 -57.03 -37.68
CA GLN A 1127 27.00 -57.16 -37.36
C GLN A 1127 27.49 -56.05 -36.39
N ALA A 1128 26.96 -54.83 -36.49
CA ALA A 1128 27.24 -53.76 -35.53
C ALA A 1128 26.61 -54.08 -34.15
N LYS A 1129 25.37 -54.59 -34.14
CA LYS A 1129 24.70 -55.08 -32.91
C LYS A 1129 25.47 -56.25 -32.27
N ALA A 1130 25.99 -57.20 -33.05
CA ALA A 1130 26.82 -58.30 -32.55
C ALA A 1130 28.17 -57.82 -31.97
N ASN A 1131 28.83 -56.85 -32.60
CA ASN A 1131 30.05 -56.23 -32.05
C ASN A 1131 29.75 -55.49 -30.73
N LEU A 1132 28.59 -54.83 -30.63
CA LEU A 1132 28.12 -54.19 -29.39
C LEU A 1132 27.89 -55.21 -28.27
N THR A 1133 27.23 -56.33 -28.59
CA THR A 1133 27.03 -57.47 -27.68
C THR A 1133 28.35 -57.99 -27.11
N ASN A 1134 29.36 -58.20 -27.95
CA ASN A 1134 30.68 -58.67 -27.51
C ASN A 1134 31.40 -57.64 -26.62
N PHE A 1135 31.30 -56.35 -26.94
CA PHE A 1135 31.89 -55.28 -26.14
C PHE A 1135 31.22 -55.15 -24.75
N ILE A 1136 29.89 -55.29 -24.67
CA ILE A 1136 29.14 -55.32 -23.40
C ILE A 1136 29.58 -56.52 -22.55
N LYS A 1137 29.70 -57.71 -23.16
CA LYS A 1137 30.16 -58.93 -22.48
C LYS A 1137 31.60 -58.80 -21.94
N GLN A 1138 32.45 -57.98 -22.57
CA GLN A 1138 33.82 -57.68 -22.12
C GLN A 1138 33.94 -56.60 -21.03
N ASN A 1139 32.88 -55.83 -20.75
CA ASN A 1139 32.91 -54.69 -19.79
C ASN A 1139 31.81 -54.83 -18.70
N LEU A 1140 31.49 -56.08 -18.32
CA LEU A 1140 30.48 -56.42 -17.32
C LEU A 1140 30.78 -55.85 -15.93
N ASP A 1141 32.06 -55.79 -15.56
CA ASP A 1141 32.59 -55.19 -14.33
C ASP A 1141 32.19 -53.72 -14.21
N LYS A 1142 32.39 -52.93 -15.28
CA LYS A 1142 32.09 -51.49 -15.33
C LYS A 1142 30.59 -51.26 -15.26
N LEU A 1143 29.79 -52.08 -15.95
CA LEU A 1143 28.33 -52.00 -15.93
C LEU A 1143 27.78 -52.31 -14.52
N PHE A 1144 28.25 -53.38 -13.89
CA PHE A 1144 27.84 -53.76 -12.53
C PHE A 1144 28.18 -52.67 -11.51
N ASN A 1145 29.38 -52.08 -11.61
CA ASN A 1145 29.82 -50.99 -10.74
C ASN A 1145 29.06 -49.65 -10.97
N ILE A 1146 28.41 -49.46 -12.12
CA ILE A 1146 27.59 -48.27 -12.41
C ILE A 1146 26.16 -48.42 -11.86
N ASN A 1147 25.50 -49.55 -12.13
CA ASN A 1147 24.20 -49.89 -11.53
C ASN A 1147 23.93 -51.41 -11.63
N PRO A 1148 24.02 -52.17 -10.51
CA PRO A 1148 23.85 -53.62 -10.55
C PRO A 1148 22.40 -54.04 -10.81
N LEU A 1149 21.40 -53.25 -10.37
CA LEU A 1149 19.98 -53.55 -10.59
C LEU A 1149 19.61 -53.39 -12.07
N ALA A 1150 20.10 -52.33 -12.73
CA ALA A 1150 19.85 -52.14 -14.16
C ALA A 1150 20.52 -53.21 -15.03
N LEU A 1151 21.66 -53.77 -14.60
CA LEU A 1151 22.30 -54.91 -15.27
C LEU A 1151 21.47 -56.20 -15.16
N ILE A 1152 20.82 -56.42 -14.01
CA ILE A 1152 19.91 -57.57 -13.80
C ILE A 1152 18.67 -57.43 -14.71
N ILE A 1153 18.02 -56.27 -14.71
CA ILE A 1153 16.86 -55.98 -15.58
C ILE A 1153 17.21 -56.16 -17.07
N LEU A 1154 18.42 -55.76 -17.48
CA LEU A 1154 18.88 -55.91 -18.87
C LEU A 1154 19.06 -57.37 -19.28
N ALA A 1155 19.52 -58.24 -18.37
CA ALA A 1155 19.63 -59.68 -18.59
C ALA A 1155 18.27 -60.41 -18.54
N GLU A 1156 17.37 -60.00 -17.65
CA GLU A 1156 16.02 -60.57 -17.51
C GLU A 1156 15.13 -60.23 -18.71
N ASN A 1157 15.21 -58.99 -19.24
CA ASN A 1157 14.49 -58.56 -20.44
C ASN A 1157 14.99 -59.20 -21.75
N HIS A 1158 16.02 -60.05 -21.72
CA HIS A 1158 16.59 -60.77 -22.87
C HIS A 1158 16.93 -59.93 -24.13
N THR A 1159 17.15 -58.62 -23.96
CA THR A 1159 17.38 -57.68 -25.08
C THR A 1159 18.69 -57.87 -25.85
N ILE A 1160 19.58 -58.73 -25.36
CA ILE A 1160 20.86 -59.06 -25.97
C ILE A 1160 20.97 -60.58 -26.08
N GLU A 1161 21.17 -61.10 -27.30
CA GLU A 1161 21.24 -62.55 -27.52
C GLU A 1161 22.42 -63.21 -26.78
N GLY A 1162 22.11 -64.33 -26.11
CA GLY A 1162 23.08 -65.06 -25.29
C GLY A 1162 23.64 -64.24 -24.12
N PHE A 1163 22.87 -63.31 -23.56
CA PHE A 1163 23.21 -62.54 -22.36
C PHE A 1163 22.22 -62.87 -21.25
N SER A 1164 22.58 -63.82 -20.38
CA SER A 1164 21.72 -64.32 -19.30
C SER A 1164 22.46 -64.33 -17.95
N HIS A 1165 21.72 -64.44 -16.85
CA HIS A 1165 22.30 -64.49 -15.50
C HIS A 1165 23.37 -65.59 -15.36
N LYS A 1166 23.15 -66.76 -16.00
CA LYS A 1166 24.12 -67.87 -16.03
C LYS A 1166 25.45 -67.48 -16.70
N TYR A 1167 25.41 -66.69 -17.77
CA TYR A 1167 26.61 -66.20 -18.47
C TYR A 1167 27.38 -65.16 -17.65
N ILE A 1168 26.67 -64.25 -16.98
CA ILE A 1168 27.26 -63.24 -16.10
C ILE A 1168 27.95 -63.91 -14.90
N LEU A 1169 27.28 -64.86 -14.26
CA LEU A 1169 27.83 -65.65 -13.15
C LEU A 1169 29.07 -66.45 -13.57
N GLN A 1170 29.05 -67.07 -14.75
CA GLN A 1170 30.21 -67.81 -15.26
C GLN A 1170 31.45 -66.89 -15.36
N ILE A 1171 31.33 -65.71 -15.98
CA ILE A 1171 32.43 -64.74 -16.11
C ILE A 1171 32.95 -64.25 -14.75
N PHE A 1172 32.07 -64.01 -13.77
CA PHE A 1172 32.52 -63.62 -12.44
C PHE A 1172 33.20 -64.77 -11.69
N SER A 1173 32.76 -66.02 -11.87
CA SER A 1173 33.36 -67.20 -11.22
C SER A 1173 34.69 -67.66 -11.83
N GLU A 1174 34.92 -67.40 -13.12
CA GLU A 1174 36.16 -67.76 -13.83
C GLU A 1174 37.33 -66.80 -13.49
N ASN A 1175 37.06 -65.64 -12.88
CA ASN A 1175 38.06 -64.61 -12.58
C ASN A 1175 38.15 -64.32 -11.08
N LEU A 1176 39.27 -64.71 -10.45
CA LEU A 1176 39.49 -64.58 -9.00
C LEU A 1176 39.31 -63.15 -8.45
N GLU A 1177 39.56 -62.11 -9.25
CA GLU A 1177 39.36 -60.70 -8.85
C GLU A 1177 37.87 -60.33 -8.70
N TYR A 1178 36.97 -61.02 -9.41
CA TYR A 1178 35.53 -60.75 -9.41
C TYR A 1178 34.73 -61.59 -8.41
N ALA A 1179 35.36 -62.43 -7.57
CA ALA A 1179 34.66 -63.20 -6.53
C ALA A 1179 33.84 -62.31 -5.57
N SER A 1180 34.28 -61.08 -5.31
CA SER A 1180 33.53 -60.08 -4.51
C SER A 1180 32.34 -59.45 -5.24
N LEU A 1181 32.33 -59.50 -6.58
CA LEU A 1181 31.22 -59.08 -7.43
C LEU A 1181 30.26 -60.26 -7.68
N GLU A 1182 30.75 -61.49 -7.81
CA GLU A 1182 29.92 -62.71 -7.87
C GLU A 1182 29.01 -62.78 -6.64
N PHE A 1183 29.58 -62.62 -5.43
CA PHE A 1183 28.80 -62.62 -4.20
C PHE A 1183 27.75 -61.51 -4.16
N LYS A 1184 28.09 -60.27 -4.56
CA LYS A 1184 27.14 -59.15 -4.59
C LYS A 1184 26.05 -59.32 -5.66
N TYR A 1185 26.38 -59.90 -6.81
CA TYR A 1185 25.41 -60.20 -7.87
C TYR A 1185 24.44 -61.30 -7.43
N LEU A 1186 24.96 -62.38 -6.83
CA LEU A 1186 24.14 -63.46 -6.26
C LEU A 1186 23.26 -62.95 -5.11
N ASP A 1187 23.81 -62.16 -4.18
CA ASP A 1187 23.05 -61.56 -3.07
C ASP A 1187 21.89 -60.70 -3.59
N ILE A 1188 22.15 -59.78 -4.53
CA ILE A 1188 21.09 -58.95 -5.12
C ILE A 1188 20.04 -59.81 -5.84
N VAL A 1189 20.45 -60.84 -6.60
CA VAL A 1189 19.53 -61.73 -7.33
C VAL A 1189 18.67 -62.57 -6.37
N PHE A 1190 19.24 -63.16 -5.31
CA PHE A 1190 18.47 -63.95 -4.35
C PHE A 1190 17.61 -63.07 -3.41
N ASN A 1191 18.10 -61.89 -3.01
CA ASN A 1191 17.38 -60.93 -2.19
C ASN A 1191 16.57 -59.89 -2.99
N LEU A 1192 16.33 -60.10 -4.29
CA LEU A 1192 15.51 -59.22 -5.15
C LEU A 1192 14.17 -58.85 -4.48
N LYS A 1193 13.46 -59.84 -3.91
CA LYS A 1193 12.18 -59.64 -3.20
C LYS A 1193 12.29 -58.84 -1.89
N TYR A 1194 13.47 -58.73 -1.29
CA TYR A 1194 13.69 -57.97 -0.06
C TYR A 1194 14.22 -56.55 -0.35
N LEU A 1195 15.15 -56.41 -1.30
CA LEU A 1195 15.67 -55.11 -1.73
C LEU A 1195 14.58 -54.23 -2.37
N VAL A 1196 13.69 -54.82 -3.16
CA VAL A 1196 12.57 -54.12 -3.81
C VAL A 1196 11.62 -53.44 -2.82
N ASN A 1197 11.41 -54.01 -1.63
CA ASN A 1197 10.56 -53.40 -0.59
C ASN A 1197 11.22 -52.20 0.11
N GLY A 1198 12.49 -51.87 -0.21
CA GLY A 1198 13.27 -50.84 0.47
C GLY A 1198 13.06 -49.42 -0.04
N LYS A 1199 13.19 -49.19 -1.37
CA LYS A 1199 13.27 -47.84 -1.99
C LYS A 1199 13.11 -47.87 -3.53
N MET A 1200 11.89 -48.03 -4.05
CA MET A 1200 11.60 -47.78 -5.49
C MET A 1200 10.10 -47.49 -5.73
N SER A 1201 9.77 -46.86 -6.85
CA SER A 1201 8.41 -46.41 -7.19
C SER A 1201 7.61 -47.42 -8.01
N LEU A 1202 6.29 -47.49 -7.79
CA LEU A 1202 5.41 -48.59 -8.25
C LEU A 1202 5.42 -48.90 -9.77
N ASN A 1203 5.82 -47.96 -10.63
CA ASN A 1203 5.71 -48.13 -12.08
C ASN A 1203 6.79 -49.02 -12.71
N GLU A 1204 7.86 -49.36 -11.99
CA GLU A 1204 8.93 -50.25 -12.47
C GLU A 1204 8.65 -51.72 -12.12
N LEU A 1205 7.62 -52.00 -11.32
CA LEU A 1205 7.32 -53.33 -10.75
C LEU A 1205 6.54 -54.28 -11.65
N SER A 1206 5.97 -53.81 -12.76
CA SER A 1206 5.00 -54.59 -13.55
C SER A 1206 5.60 -55.54 -14.60
N SER A 1207 6.93 -55.66 -14.67
CA SER A 1207 7.64 -56.44 -15.71
C SER A 1207 8.46 -57.62 -15.18
N ILE A 1208 8.67 -57.73 -13.86
CA ILE A 1208 9.58 -58.70 -13.25
C ILE A 1208 8.78 -59.90 -12.72
N SER A 1209 8.70 -60.97 -13.52
CA SER A 1209 8.04 -62.22 -13.17
C SER A 1209 8.98 -63.42 -13.36
N LEU A 1210 9.93 -63.56 -12.43
CA LEU A 1210 10.95 -64.62 -12.42
C LEU A 1210 10.34 -66.03 -12.57
N ASN A 1211 10.76 -66.76 -13.62
CA ASN A 1211 10.43 -68.17 -13.80
C ASN A 1211 11.18 -69.04 -12.77
N GLY A 1212 10.44 -69.70 -11.87
CA GLY A 1212 11.03 -70.45 -10.77
C GLY A 1212 11.89 -71.66 -11.15
N GLN A 1213 11.75 -72.19 -12.37
CA GLN A 1213 12.39 -73.45 -12.79
C GLN A 1213 13.92 -73.33 -12.98
N ASP A 1214 14.44 -72.16 -13.38
CA ASP A 1214 15.89 -71.98 -13.58
C ASP A 1214 16.66 -71.85 -12.25
N LEU A 1215 16.00 -71.38 -11.18
CA LEU A 1215 16.60 -71.24 -9.85
C LEU A 1215 16.78 -72.60 -9.15
N GLU A 1216 15.84 -73.52 -9.30
CA GLU A 1216 15.95 -74.87 -8.72
C GLU A 1216 17.11 -75.66 -9.35
N GLN A 1217 17.32 -75.54 -10.67
CA GLN A 1217 18.46 -76.19 -11.35
C GLN A 1217 19.81 -75.61 -10.91
N LEU A 1218 19.91 -74.29 -10.69
CA LEU A 1218 21.14 -73.66 -10.19
C LEU A 1218 21.50 -74.10 -8.75
N VAL A 1219 20.49 -74.39 -7.91
CA VAL A 1219 20.72 -74.91 -6.55
C VAL A 1219 21.10 -76.39 -6.56
N GLN A 1220 20.46 -77.22 -7.40
CA GLN A 1220 20.77 -78.66 -7.48
C GLN A 1220 22.21 -78.94 -7.95
N ILE A 1221 22.73 -78.17 -8.92
CA ILE A 1221 24.06 -78.41 -9.51
C ILE A 1221 25.23 -78.21 -8.53
N LYS A 1222 25.03 -77.52 -7.38
CA LYS A 1222 26.07 -77.32 -6.35
C LYS A 1222 25.95 -78.22 -5.11
N ASN A 1223 24.94 -79.11 -5.02
CA ASN A 1223 24.65 -79.87 -3.79
C ASN A 1223 25.20 -81.32 -3.75
N ASP A 1224 25.65 -81.89 -4.87
CA ASP A 1224 26.13 -83.30 -4.96
C ASP A 1224 27.64 -83.49 -4.71
N SER A 1225 28.30 -82.52 -4.07
CA SER A 1225 29.69 -82.67 -3.58
C SER A 1225 29.76 -82.53 -2.07
N GLU A 1226 30.27 -83.55 -1.38
CA GLU A 1226 30.34 -83.64 0.09
C GLU A 1226 31.01 -82.40 0.74
N GLY A 1227 30.53 -82.01 1.91
CA GLY A 1227 30.78 -80.70 2.52
C GLY A 1227 32.25 -80.31 2.64
N GLN A 1228 32.70 -79.41 1.78
CA GLN A 1228 34.08 -78.93 1.76
C GLN A 1228 34.30 -77.82 2.80
N HIS A 1229 35.35 -77.99 3.61
CA HIS A 1229 35.78 -76.98 4.57
C HIS A 1229 36.43 -75.79 3.83
N PHE A 1230 35.84 -74.60 3.92
CA PHE A 1230 36.46 -73.40 3.36
C PHE A 1230 37.49 -72.83 4.34
N LYS A 1231 38.77 -73.05 4.04
CA LYS A 1231 39.88 -72.31 4.68
C LYS A 1231 40.13 -71.00 3.96
N TYR A 1232 40.03 -69.88 4.67
CA TYR A 1232 40.45 -68.57 4.18
C TYR A 1232 41.35 -67.92 5.23
N GLY A 1233 42.66 -67.93 4.98
CA GLY A 1233 43.66 -67.62 6.00
C GLY A 1233 43.69 -68.66 7.13
N TYR A 1234 43.70 -68.18 8.38
CA TYR A 1234 43.81 -69.03 9.59
C TYR A 1234 42.48 -69.56 10.13
N TYR A 1235 41.35 -69.26 9.48
CA TYR A 1235 40.03 -69.71 9.92
C TYR A 1235 39.39 -70.67 8.91
N GLU A 1236 38.54 -71.56 9.42
CA GLU A 1236 37.90 -72.64 8.68
C GLU A 1236 36.39 -72.56 8.91
N ILE A 1237 35.62 -72.31 7.84
CA ILE A 1237 34.17 -72.11 7.91
C ILE A 1237 33.47 -73.38 7.43
N LEU A 1238 32.54 -73.86 8.25
CA LEU A 1238 31.82 -75.12 8.05
C LEU A 1238 30.33 -74.82 7.81
N LEU A 1239 29.87 -75.08 6.58
CA LEU A 1239 28.53 -74.70 6.11
C LEU A 1239 27.61 -75.93 6.18
N LEU A 1240 26.61 -75.90 7.09
CA LEU A 1240 25.69 -77.02 7.29
C LEU A 1240 24.47 -76.97 6.33
N PRO A 1241 23.86 -78.11 5.95
CA PRO A 1241 22.86 -78.19 4.87
C PRO A 1241 21.53 -77.46 5.09
N ASN A 1242 21.38 -76.78 6.23
CA ASN A 1242 20.16 -76.12 6.69
C ASN A 1242 20.36 -74.61 6.98
N GLY A 1243 21.40 -74.00 6.40
CA GLY A 1243 21.41 -72.56 6.10
C GLY A 1243 21.49 -71.60 7.28
N ARG A 1244 22.04 -72.03 8.43
CA ARG A 1244 22.32 -71.16 9.59
C ARG A 1244 23.82 -71.05 9.84
N LEU A 1245 24.32 -69.82 9.86
CA LEU A 1245 25.65 -69.50 10.39
C LEU A 1245 25.63 -69.57 11.93
N PHE A 1246 26.76 -69.92 12.53
CA PHE A 1246 26.93 -69.95 13.98
C PHE A 1246 27.33 -68.57 14.52
N GLU A 1247 26.94 -68.26 15.76
CA GLU A 1247 27.07 -66.94 16.37
C GLU A 1247 28.52 -66.55 16.70
N LEU A 1248 28.82 -65.24 16.64
CA LEU A 1248 30.16 -64.66 16.83
C LEU A 1248 30.58 -64.46 18.31
N ASP A 1249 29.70 -64.78 19.26
CA ASP A 1249 29.76 -64.36 20.67
C ASP A 1249 30.85 -65.03 21.54
N LYS A 1250 31.92 -65.59 20.94
CA LYS A 1250 33.01 -66.29 21.65
C LYS A 1250 34.42 -65.96 21.15
N LEU A 1251 34.65 -64.76 20.62
CA LEU A 1251 36.00 -64.22 20.36
C LEU A 1251 36.44 -63.24 21.47
N PRO A 1252 37.73 -63.19 21.84
CA PRO A 1252 38.24 -62.21 22.80
C PRO A 1252 38.07 -60.77 22.31
N LEU A 1253 37.83 -59.84 23.24
CA LEU A 1253 37.56 -58.43 22.95
C LEU A 1253 38.66 -57.79 22.07
N ASP A 1254 39.91 -58.12 22.38
CA ASP A 1254 41.10 -57.62 21.70
C ASP A 1254 41.14 -58.01 20.20
N GLN A 1255 40.57 -59.17 19.83
CA GLN A 1255 40.47 -59.59 18.43
C GLN A 1255 39.28 -58.93 17.72
N LEU A 1256 38.18 -58.65 18.45
CA LEU A 1256 37.07 -57.87 17.91
C LEU A 1256 37.49 -56.41 17.61
N GLN A 1257 38.32 -55.79 18.45
CA GLN A 1257 38.89 -54.47 18.16
C GLN A 1257 39.80 -54.48 16.92
N ILE A 1258 40.67 -55.48 16.76
CA ILE A 1258 41.55 -55.58 15.58
C ILE A 1258 40.77 -55.77 14.27
N ILE A 1259 39.56 -56.33 14.33
CA ILE A 1259 38.65 -56.45 13.18
C ILE A 1259 37.97 -55.10 12.88
N THR A 1260 37.38 -54.43 13.88
CA THR A 1260 36.68 -53.14 13.68
C THR A 1260 37.61 -51.96 13.39
N GLU A 1261 38.87 -52.01 13.81
CA GLU A 1261 39.89 -51.00 13.43
C GLU A 1261 40.44 -51.19 12.01
N LYS A 1262 40.12 -52.30 11.32
CA LYS A 1262 40.57 -52.55 9.94
C LYS A 1262 39.46 -52.55 8.90
N PHE A 1263 38.21 -52.80 9.30
CA PHE A 1263 37.02 -52.61 8.47
C PHE A 1263 35.88 -52.05 9.33
N PRO A 1264 35.40 -50.81 9.06
CA PRO A 1264 34.27 -50.20 9.77
C PRO A 1264 32.91 -50.69 9.27
#